data_AF-A0A1Y4HIP4-F1
#
_entry.id   AF-A0A1Y4HIP4-F1
#
_cell.length_a   1.000
_cell.length_b   1.000
_cell.length_c   1.000
_cell.angle_alpha   90.00
_cell.angle_beta   90.00
_cell.angle_gamma   90.00
#
_symmetry.space_group_name_H-M   'P 1'
#
loop_
_entity.id
_entity.type
_entity.pdbx_description
1 polymer ?
#
loop_
_entity_poly.entity_id
_entity_poly.type
_entity_poly.pdbx_seq_one_letter_code
_entity_poly.pdbx_strand_id
1 'polypeptide(L)'
;MAGGLLQPLHAQSAPPSDEFEMLMEKIRQDFVSNPDIEKSLAKYNEKDGSFADVDYASEQRTNWPPLAHVDRISRFVFAYTNPANRHYREVDLYDKIVKGLEYWHARNPHCNNWWYNQIAEPQKLGVLLIQMRVGEKQLPAELEAKILERIRQDGGNPAKWTGANRTDIALHWIYRSCLSRNAEDLAFAMDNVYNPVVYTTGEGFQFDNSNFQHGTQLYIGGYGDEILKGVTQVAMYARGTRFAMPSEKIDLISKFMRETYYATIRGKYMLFDVMGRSMSRPGVPDKSATALFAKRMLLLDPAHADEFQAIIDRLEGTQPAGYALTGRHTHYFRGDYTLHVRPTYTFDVRMVSTRTCRCEYGNGENLKTYFLSDGCTNVVRRGDEYEGIFPVWNWTRIPGVTAPQVKEIPMAASDWQTRGTSTFAGGVSDSLYGVSAYAYMDTFQGMNVGGHKAWFFFDDEVVCLGAGISSATAEPVYTTVNQCIAHPEGALVSAGGRQTGIPEVETKYENPDWVWHDGVGYFFPKGGQVVAAVQKQTGTWYDINHSINRKEPIEKNVFTLCVDHGTQPRDGSYAYIVLPGKTAQEMENYRSRPHVEILSNTADVQAVCNRKLDVWQIVFYRPGTFRNGDLTVEADKPCALMLKQVSGGHAQLHIADPGQTGQPIQLQITLPGKEQQTVVHRPGSDPVYAGASHAYNL
;
A
#
# COMPACT_ATOMS: atom_id res chain seq x y z
N MET A 1 -62.06 -47.66 -10.32
CA MET A 1 -61.08 -48.73 -10.62
C MET A 1 -60.27 -48.23 -11.81
N ALA A 2 -58.95 -48.07 -11.80
CA ALA A 2 -57.90 -48.65 -10.98
C ALA A 2 -56.88 -47.58 -10.54
N GLY A 3 -56.40 -47.69 -9.31
CA GLY A 3 -55.30 -46.89 -8.78
C GLY A 3 -53.95 -47.50 -9.15
N GLY A 4 -53.04 -46.66 -9.63
CA GLY A 4 -51.61 -46.97 -9.74
C GLY A 4 -50.85 -46.20 -8.65
N LEU A 5 -50.31 -46.92 -7.68
CA LEU A 5 -49.41 -46.40 -6.65
C LEU A 5 -48.07 -45.99 -7.31
N LEU A 6 -47.78 -44.69 -7.33
CA LEU A 6 -46.43 -44.18 -7.55
C LEU A 6 -45.63 -44.39 -6.25
N GLN A 7 -44.62 -45.25 -6.30
CA GLN A 7 -43.60 -45.35 -5.26
C GLN A 7 -42.81 -44.04 -5.20
N PRO A 8 -42.38 -43.56 -4.01
CA PRO A 8 -41.44 -42.46 -3.93
C PRO A 8 -40.09 -42.96 -4.45
N LEU A 9 -39.58 -42.31 -5.50
CA LEU A 9 -38.16 -42.36 -5.86
C LEU A 9 -37.37 -41.96 -4.61
N HIS A 10 -36.67 -42.92 -4.01
CA HIS A 10 -35.60 -42.61 -3.08
C HIS A 10 -34.66 -41.62 -3.78
N ALA A 11 -34.61 -40.39 -3.28
CA ALA A 11 -33.51 -39.49 -3.55
C ALA A 11 -32.25 -40.22 -3.07
N GLN A 12 -31.49 -40.79 -4.01
CA GLN A 12 -30.10 -41.14 -3.76
C GLN A 12 -29.42 -39.84 -3.39
N SER A 13 -29.15 -39.65 -2.09
CA SER A 13 -28.23 -38.63 -1.62
C SER A 13 -26.94 -38.79 -2.41
N ALA A 14 -26.56 -37.76 -3.16
CA ALA A 14 -25.24 -37.72 -3.77
C ALA A 14 -24.19 -38.04 -2.67
N PRO A 15 -23.17 -38.86 -2.97
CA PRO A 15 -22.12 -39.10 -1.99
C PRO A 15 -21.56 -37.75 -1.52
N PRO A 16 -21.26 -37.58 -0.22
CA PRO A 16 -20.64 -36.35 0.24
C PRO A 16 -19.39 -36.08 -0.60
N SER A 17 -19.31 -34.89 -1.20
CA SER A 17 -18.20 -34.52 -2.08
C SER A 17 -16.89 -34.68 -1.32
N ASP A 18 -15.90 -35.35 -1.92
CA ASP A 18 -14.56 -35.47 -1.32
C ASP A 18 -13.88 -34.09 -1.32
N GLU A 19 -14.08 -33.34 -0.24
CA GLU A 19 -13.59 -31.96 -0.13
C GLU A 19 -12.06 -31.89 -0.22
N PHE A 20 -11.34 -32.92 0.25
CA PHE A 20 -9.88 -32.98 0.11
C PHE A 20 -9.47 -33.06 -1.36
N GLU A 21 -10.15 -33.90 -2.13
CA GLU A 21 -9.90 -34.00 -3.58
C GLU A 21 -10.31 -32.71 -4.30
N MET A 22 -11.40 -32.07 -3.90
CA MET A 22 -11.80 -30.77 -4.46
C MET A 22 -10.73 -29.69 -4.24
N LEU A 23 -10.11 -29.65 -3.05
CA LEU A 23 -9.00 -28.73 -2.77
C LEU A 23 -7.77 -29.09 -3.61
N MET A 24 -7.38 -30.37 -3.64
CA MET A 24 -6.22 -30.83 -4.42
C MET A 24 -6.39 -30.56 -5.91
N GLU A 25 -7.59 -30.72 -6.47
CA GLU A 25 -7.87 -30.40 -7.87
C GLU A 25 -7.65 -28.92 -8.19
N LYS A 26 -8.15 -28.01 -7.35
CA LYS A 26 -7.92 -26.57 -7.54
C LYS A 26 -6.45 -26.19 -7.33
N ILE A 27 -5.77 -26.84 -6.39
CA ILE A 27 -4.32 -26.66 -6.21
C ILE A 27 -3.60 -27.09 -7.50
N ARG A 28 -3.91 -28.26 -8.07
CA ARG A 28 -3.29 -28.70 -9.34
C ARG A 28 -3.52 -27.70 -10.47
N GLN A 29 -4.73 -27.13 -10.57
CA GLN A 29 -5.07 -26.12 -11.58
C GLN A 29 -4.19 -24.86 -11.49
N ASP A 30 -3.82 -24.43 -10.28
CA ASP A 30 -2.92 -23.29 -10.06
C ASP A 30 -1.46 -23.56 -10.48
N PHE A 31 -1.05 -24.84 -10.58
CA PHE A 31 0.34 -25.25 -10.87
C PHE A 31 0.51 -25.98 -12.22
N VAL A 32 -0.51 -26.02 -13.08
CA VAL A 32 -0.45 -26.71 -14.39
C VAL A 32 0.78 -26.25 -15.18
N SER A 33 1.61 -27.21 -15.58
CA SER A 33 2.79 -26.94 -16.41
C SER A 33 3.14 -28.11 -17.33
N ASN A 34 3.77 -27.81 -18.47
CA ASN A 34 4.33 -28.80 -19.40
C ASN A 34 5.85 -28.55 -19.56
N PRO A 35 6.68 -29.02 -18.61
CA PRO A 35 8.09 -28.66 -18.58
C PRO A 35 8.93 -29.48 -19.58
N ASP A 36 9.93 -28.84 -20.19
CA ASP A 36 11.07 -29.55 -20.79
C ASP A 36 12.05 -30.00 -19.70
N ILE A 37 12.41 -31.28 -19.69
CA ILE A 37 13.19 -31.91 -18.64
C ILE A 37 14.54 -32.47 -19.11
N GLU A 38 14.91 -32.36 -20.39
CA GLU A 38 16.13 -33.02 -20.94
C GLU A 38 17.40 -32.60 -20.23
N LYS A 39 17.55 -31.30 -19.97
CA LYS A 39 18.73 -30.79 -19.28
C LYS A 39 18.87 -31.37 -17.88
N SER A 40 17.75 -31.63 -17.21
CA SER A 40 17.74 -32.24 -15.88
C SER A 40 18.01 -33.73 -15.97
N LEU A 41 17.42 -34.45 -16.94
CA LEU A 41 17.70 -35.86 -17.21
C LEU A 41 19.19 -36.10 -17.51
N ALA A 42 19.82 -35.24 -18.32
CA ALA A 42 21.25 -35.32 -18.63
C ALA A 42 22.18 -35.13 -17.41
N LYS A 43 21.65 -34.62 -16.30
CA LYS A 43 22.38 -34.43 -15.03
C LYS A 43 21.98 -35.44 -13.95
N TYR A 44 20.95 -36.23 -14.21
CA TYR A 44 20.41 -37.20 -13.26
C TYR A 44 21.33 -38.42 -13.15
N ASN A 45 21.60 -38.83 -11.92
CA ASN A 45 22.43 -39.99 -11.63
C ASN A 45 21.55 -41.21 -11.38
N GLU A 46 21.47 -42.10 -12.37
CA GLU A 46 20.69 -43.33 -12.31
C GLU A 46 21.09 -44.26 -11.15
N LYS A 47 22.30 -44.14 -10.60
CA LYS A 47 22.79 -45.03 -9.54
C LYS A 47 22.10 -44.78 -8.21
N ASP A 48 21.87 -43.53 -7.85
CA ASP A 48 21.38 -43.15 -6.51
C ASP A 48 20.22 -42.15 -6.51
N GLY A 49 19.88 -41.53 -7.64
CA GLY A 49 18.81 -40.53 -7.75
C GLY A 49 19.24 -39.09 -7.54
N SER A 50 20.54 -38.84 -7.38
CA SER A 50 21.10 -37.49 -7.26
C SER A 50 21.18 -36.76 -8.61
N PHE A 51 21.59 -35.49 -8.56
CA PHE A 51 21.97 -34.70 -9.73
C PHE A 51 23.44 -34.28 -9.58
N ALA A 52 24.25 -34.54 -10.60
CA ALA A 52 25.70 -34.40 -10.53
C ALA A 52 26.20 -32.95 -10.33
N ASP A 53 25.37 -31.96 -10.61
CA ASP A 53 25.66 -30.53 -10.53
C ASP A 53 25.01 -29.83 -9.33
N VAL A 54 24.37 -30.58 -8.42
CA VAL A 54 23.77 -30.03 -7.20
C VAL A 54 24.73 -30.22 -6.02
N ASP A 55 25.09 -29.11 -5.36
CA ASP A 55 25.85 -29.14 -4.12
C ASP A 55 24.93 -29.41 -2.91
N TYR A 56 24.75 -30.69 -2.58
CA TYR A 56 23.91 -31.14 -1.47
C TYR A 56 24.47 -30.80 -0.08
N ALA A 57 25.74 -30.42 0.04
CA ALA A 57 26.37 -30.06 1.31
C ALA A 57 26.22 -28.58 1.65
N SER A 58 25.77 -27.76 0.70
CA SER A 58 25.60 -26.34 0.91
C SER A 58 24.49 -26.03 1.91
N GLU A 59 24.80 -25.15 2.86
CA GLU A 59 23.85 -24.59 3.83
C GLU A 59 23.63 -23.09 3.61
N GLN A 60 23.94 -22.59 2.41
CA GLN A 60 23.84 -21.16 2.08
C GLN A 60 22.46 -20.59 2.40
N ARG A 61 22.43 -19.42 3.06
CA ARG A 61 21.19 -18.76 3.52
C ARG A 61 20.29 -18.25 2.39
N THR A 62 20.85 -18.03 1.21
CA THR A 62 20.18 -17.51 0.00
C THR A 62 20.59 -18.35 -1.19
N ASN A 63 19.70 -18.53 -2.17
CA ASN A 63 19.93 -19.36 -3.36
C ASN A 63 20.38 -20.78 -2.98
N TRP A 64 19.72 -21.38 -1.99
CA TRP A 64 20.12 -22.64 -1.38
C TRP A 64 20.23 -23.77 -2.44
N PRO A 65 21.44 -24.18 -2.84
CA PRO A 65 21.66 -25.06 -3.99
C PRO A 65 20.92 -26.41 -3.93
N PRO A 66 20.81 -27.09 -2.77
CA PRO A 66 20.08 -28.36 -2.68
C PRO A 66 18.63 -28.29 -3.17
N LEU A 67 17.93 -27.15 -3.02
CA LEU A 67 16.53 -27.02 -3.43
C LEU A 67 16.31 -27.31 -4.93
N ALA A 68 17.35 -27.10 -5.75
CA ALA A 68 17.31 -27.42 -7.18
C ALA A 68 16.99 -28.90 -7.45
N HIS A 69 17.32 -29.81 -6.53
CA HIS A 69 16.92 -31.22 -6.62
C HIS A 69 15.39 -31.34 -6.61
N VAL A 70 14.74 -30.79 -5.58
CA VAL A 70 13.28 -30.84 -5.43
C VAL A 70 12.58 -30.16 -6.61
N ASP A 71 13.13 -29.04 -7.09
CA ASP A 71 12.62 -28.35 -8.29
C ASP A 71 12.65 -29.24 -9.54
N ARG A 72 13.73 -29.97 -9.77
CA ARG A 72 13.87 -30.87 -10.92
C ARG A 72 12.97 -32.09 -10.82
N ILE A 73 12.88 -32.71 -9.64
CA ILE A 73 11.97 -33.82 -9.41
C ILE A 73 10.51 -33.36 -9.57
N SER A 74 10.15 -32.18 -9.08
CA SER A 74 8.82 -31.59 -9.33
C SER A 74 8.54 -31.44 -10.83
N ARG A 75 9.51 -30.96 -11.62
CA ARG A 75 9.36 -30.90 -13.09
C ARG A 75 9.21 -32.29 -13.71
N PHE A 76 9.91 -33.31 -13.22
CA PHE A 76 9.71 -34.70 -13.67
C PHE A 76 8.28 -35.17 -13.39
N VAL A 77 7.74 -34.87 -12.20
CA VAL A 77 6.34 -35.16 -11.86
C VAL A 77 5.35 -34.49 -12.83
N PHE A 78 5.54 -33.20 -13.13
CA PHE A 78 4.68 -32.51 -14.09
C PHE A 78 4.81 -33.07 -15.51
N ALA A 79 6.01 -33.44 -15.96
CA ALA A 79 6.19 -34.12 -17.24
C ALA A 79 5.51 -35.50 -17.28
N TYR A 80 5.65 -36.29 -16.21
CA TYR A 80 5.06 -37.63 -16.08
C TYR A 80 3.52 -37.60 -16.09
N THR A 81 2.91 -36.54 -15.56
CA THR A 81 1.46 -36.42 -15.36
C THR A 81 0.74 -35.59 -16.41
N ASN A 82 1.45 -34.87 -17.28
CA ASN A 82 0.85 -34.00 -18.29
C ASN A 82 0.64 -34.74 -19.64
N PRO A 83 -0.60 -34.91 -20.13
CA PRO A 83 -0.88 -35.61 -21.39
C PRO A 83 -0.22 -35.02 -22.65
N ALA A 84 0.19 -33.75 -22.61
CA ALA A 84 0.87 -33.07 -23.72
C ALA A 84 2.40 -33.20 -23.66
N ASN A 85 2.96 -33.88 -22.64
CA ASN A 85 4.40 -34.09 -22.52
C ASN A 85 4.81 -35.42 -23.17
N ARG A 86 6.01 -35.48 -23.76
CA ARG A 86 6.52 -36.72 -24.38
C ARG A 86 6.83 -37.83 -23.36
N HIS A 87 7.06 -37.48 -22.10
CA HIS A 87 7.32 -38.43 -21.02
C HIS A 87 6.05 -38.78 -20.23
N TYR A 88 4.88 -38.43 -20.77
CA TYR A 88 3.61 -38.74 -20.15
C TYR A 88 3.51 -40.24 -19.89
N ARG A 89 3.33 -40.62 -18.62
CA ARG A 89 3.20 -42.01 -18.16
C ARG A 89 4.42 -42.90 -18.42
N GLU A 90 5.58 -42.32 -18.68
CA GLU A 90 6.80 -43.09 -18.90
C GLU A 90 7.25 -43.79 -17.60
N VAL A 91 7.38 -45.12 -17.65
CA VAL A 91 7.79 -45.93 -16.50
C VAL A 91 9.20 -45.57 -16.02
N ASP A 92 10.13 -45.34 -16.94
CA ASP A 92 11.50 -44.95 -16.60
C ASP A 92 11.54 -43.59 -15.87
N LEU A 93 10.72 -42.62 -16.30
CA LEU A 93 10.62 -41.33 -15.61
C LEU A 93 9.99 -41.47 -14.21
N TYR A 94 8.97 -42.33 -14.06
CA TYR A 94 8.40 -42.66 -12.76
C TYR A 94 9.46 -43.25 -11.81
N ASP A 95 10.27 -44.20 -12.27
CA ASP A 95 11.31 -44.83 -11.46
C ASP A 95 12.37 -43.80 -11.03
N LYS A 96 12.69 -42.82 -11.89
CA LYS A 96 13.57 -41.68 -11.56
C LYS A 96 12.96 -40.75 -10.52
N ILE A 97 11.65 -40.48 -10.59
CA ILE A 97 10.96 -39.66 -9.58
C ILE A 97 11.05 -40.33 -8.21
N VAL A 98 10.73 -41.62 -8.12
CA VAL A 98 10.77 -42.38 -6.86
C VAL A 98 12.18 -42.35 -6.28
N LYS A 99 13.18 -42.70 -7.08
CA LYS A 99 14.58 -42.77 -6.64
C LYS A 99 15.16 -41.41 -6.26
N GLY A 100 14.80 -40.35 -6.99
CA GLY A 100 15.17 -38.98 -6.61
C GLY A 100 14.59 -38.57 -5.25
N LEU A 101 13.31 -38.86 -5.00
CA LEU A 101 12.69 -38.60 -3.70
C LEU A 101 13.28 -39.43 -2.56
N GLU A 102 13.65 -40.69 -2.81
CA GLU A 102 14.38 -41.51 -1.85
C GLU A 102 15.75 -40.91 -1.53
N TYR A 103 16.48 -40.46 -2.55
CA TYR A 103 17.76 -39.77 -2.37
C TYR A 103 17.59 -38.50 -1.53
N TRP A 104 16.61 -37.66 -1.85
CA TRP A 104 16.34 -36.44 -1.11
C TRP A 104 16.08 -36.72 0.38
N HIS A 105 15.21 -37.69 0.66
CA HIS A 105 14.89 -38.09 2.02
C HIS A 105 16.13 -38.63 2.77
N ALA A 106 16.92 -39.50 2.13
CA ALA A 106 18.12 -40.07 2.74
C ALA A 106 19.23 -39.02 2.96
N ARG A 107 19.39 -38.09 2.01
CA ARG A 107 20.42 -37.05 2.07
C ARG A 107 20.09 -35.97 3.10
N ASN A 108 18.80 -35.74 3.37
CA ASN A 108 18.27 -34.80 4.35
C ASN A 108 19.03 -33.45 4.38
N PRO A 109 19.05 -32.67 3.29
CA PRO A 109 19.71 -31.36 3.29
C PRO A 109 19.01 -30.38 4.24
N HIS A 110 19.78 -29.45 4.82
CA HIS A 110 19.28 -28.39 5.68
C HIS A 110 19.89 -27.03 5.28
N CYS A 111 19.08 -25.96 5.29
CA CYS A 111 19.51 -24.59 5.04
C CYS A 111 19.69 -23.81 6.33
N ASN A 112 20.71 -22.95 6.44
CA ASN A 112 20.86 -22.05 7.60
C ASN A 112 19.80 -20.93 7.66
N ASN A 113 18.95 -20.81 6.63
CA ASN A 113 17.79 -19.92 6.62
C ASN A 113 16.51 -20.74 6.81
N TRP A 114 15.85 -20.54 7.95
CA TRP A 114 14.63 -21.24 8.35
C TRP A 114 13.54 -21.23 7.27
N TRP A 115 13.46 -20.16 6.45
CA TRP A 115 12.43 -20.01 5.42
C TRP A 115 12.49 -21.13 4.37
N TYR A 116 13.69 -21.59 4.00
CA TYR A 116 13.81 -22.69 3.04
C TYR A 116 13.26 -24.00 3.61
N ASN A 117 13.59 -24.28 4.88
CA ASN A 117 13.21 -25.52 5.55
C ASN A 117 11.73 -25.53 5.96
N GLN A 118 11.19 -24.38 6.39
CA GLN A 118 9.82 -24.27 6.90
C GLN A 118 8.80 -23.87 5.86
N ILE A 119 9.20 -23.28 4.72
CA ILE A 119 8.26 -22.78 3.70
C ILE A 119 8.58 -23.37 2.34
N ALA A 120 9.76 -23.06 1.79
CA ALA A 120 10.05 -23.29 0.38
C ALA A 120 10.02 -24.78 0.01
N GLU A 121 10.75 -25.60 0.75
CA GLU A 121 10.79 -27.04 0.54
C GLU A 121 9.44 -27.70 0.86
N PRO A 122 8.81 -27.49 2.04
CA PRO A 122 7.50 -28.04 2.37
C PRO A 122 6.41 -27.77 1.33
N GLN A 123 6.31 -26.53 0.82
CA GLN A 123 5.34 -26.19 -0.21
C GLN A 123 5.62 -26.94 -1.51
N LYS A 124 6.88 -26.98 -1.97
CA LYS A 124 7.26 -27.68 -3.20
C LYS A 124 6.98 -29.17 -3.11
N LEU A 125 7.34 -29.81 -1.99
CA LEU A 125 7.05 -31.21 -1.76
C LEU A 125 5.53 -31.46 -1.71
N GLY A 126 4.76 -30.61 -1.01
CA GLY A 126 3.30 -30.74 -0.98
C GLY A 126 2.65 -30.68 -2.37
N VAL A 127 3.03 -29.70 -3.20
CA VAL A 127 2.51 -29.57 -4.58
C VAL A 127 2.91 -30.76 -5.45
N LEU A 128 4.17 -31.20 -5.36
CA LEU A 128 4.64 -32.38 -6.11
C LEU A 128 3.84 -33.64 -5.73
N LEU A 129 3.59 -33.88 -4.44
CA LEU A 129 2.81 -35.04 -3.98
C LEU A 129 1.35 -34.94 -4.46
N ILE A 130 0.75 -33.75 -4.39
CA ILE A 130 -0.60 -33.49 -4.91
C ILE A 130 -0.69 -33.77 -6.41
N GLN A 131 0.33 -33.39 -7.18
CA GLN A 131 0.37 -33.66 -8.62
C GLN A 131 0.56 -35.16 -8.91
N MET A 132 1.37 -35.87 -8.12
CA MET A 132 1.54 -37.32 -8.28
C MET A 132 0.23 -38.11 -8.07
N ARG A 133 -0.76 -37.57 -7.33
CA ARG A 133 -2.08 -38.20 -7.16
C ARG A 133 -2.83 -38.48 -8.45
N VAL A 134 -2.53 -37.77 -9.54
CA VAL A 134 -3.13 -38.00 -10.86
C VAL A 134 -2.22 -38.76 -11.83
N GLY A 135 -1.05 -39.21 -11.38
CA GLY A 135 -0.15 -40.06 -12.14
C GLY A 135 -0.70 -41.47 -12.36
N GLU A 136 -0.28 -42.11 -13.45
CA GLU A 136 -0.69 -43.50 -13.76
C GLU A 136 -0.24 -44.48 -12.67
N LYS A 137 0.93 -44.25 -12.08
CA LYS A 137 1.39 -44.89 -10.86
C LYS A 137 1.53 -43.88 -9.73
N GLN A 138 1.05 -44.28 -8.57
CA GLN A 138 1.21 -43.55 -7.32
C GLN A 138 2.55 -43.89 -6.68
N LEU A 139 3.14 -42.93 -5.94
CA LEU A 139 4.37 -43.19 -5.18
C LEU A 139 4.20 -44.35 -4.19
N PRO A 140 5.27 -45.09 -3.86
CA PRO A 140 5.24 -46.06 -2.78
C PRO A 140 4.75 -45.41 -1.47
N ALA A 141 3.75 -46.01 -0.82
CA ALA A 141 3.11 -45.43 0.37
C ALA A 141 4.09 -45.12 1.50
N GLU A 142 5.12 -45.94 1.69
CA GLU A 142 6.17 -45.71 2.69
C GLU A 142 7.02 -44.47 2.38
N LEU A 143 7.38 -44.25 1.10
CA LEU A 143 8.14 -43.08 0.67
C LEU A 143 7.31 -41.81 0.85
N GLU A 144 6.04 -41.84 0.44
CA GLU A 144 5.14 -40.71 0.64
C GLU A 144 4.96 -40.38 2.12
N ALA A 145 4.76 -41.39 2.99
CA ALA A 145 4.64 -41.18 4.43
C ALA A 145 5.89 -40.53 5.02
N LYS A 146 7.10 -40.94 4.60
CA LYS A 146 8.37 -40.33 5.00
C LYS A 146 8.48 -38.85 4.61
N ILE A 147 8.02 -38.51 3.39
CA ILE A 147 8.04 -37.12 2.91
C ILE A 147 7.02 -36.27 3.68
N LEU A 148 5.79 -36.79 3.89
CA LEU A 148 4.76 -36.08 4.67
C LEU A 148 5.20 -35.86 6.12
N GLU A 149 5.88 -36.82 6.73
CA GLU A 149 6.40 -36.66 8.09
C GLU A 149 7.51 -35.60 8.14
N ARG A 150 8.40 -35.55 7.15
CA ARG A 150 9.39 -34.47 7.02
C ARG A 150 8.71 -33.10 6.92
N ILE A 151 7.71 -32.96 6.03
CA ILE A 151 6.93 -31.72 5.90
C ILE A 151 6.30 -31.33 7.25
N ARG A 152 5.81 -32.29 8.03
CA ARG A 152 5.20 -32.06 9.33
C ARG A 152 6.22 -31.62 10.39
N GLN A 153 7.38 -32.27 10.47
CA GLN A 153 8.40 -32.02 11.48
C GLN A 153 9.17 -30.71 11.21
N ASP A 154 9.56 -30.51 9.95
CA ASP A 154 10.45 -29.41 9.57
C ASP A 154 9.67 -28.18 9.06
N GLY A 155 8.43 -28.35 8.61
CA GLY A 155 7.61 -27.28 8.01
C GLY A 155 7.11 -26.18 8.95
N GLY A 156 7.50 -26.18 10.22
CA GLY A 156 7.07 -25.16 11.17
C GLY A 156 5.57 -25.19 11.48
N ASN A 157 5.14 -24.24 12.33
CA ASN A 157 3.76 -24.11 12.79
C ASN A 157 3.24 -22.70 12.48
N PRO A 158 2.14 -22.57 11.70
CA PRO A 158 1.68 -21.25 11.24
C PRO A 158 1.28 -20.34 12.41
N ALA A 159 0.83 -20.88 13.54
CA ALA A 159 0.44 -20.08 14.71
C ALA A 159 1.61 -19.36 15.40
N LYS A 160 2.86 -19.70 15.06
CA LYS A 160 4.07 -19.03 15.57
C LYS A 160 4.50 -17.82 14.73
N TRP A 161 3.80 -17.55 13.64
CA TRP A 161 4.17 -16.54 12.65
C TRP A 161 3.03 -15.56 12.39
N THR A 162 3.36 -14.42 11.76
CA THR A 162 2.42 -13.37 11.34
C THR A 162 2.54 -13.12 9.83
N GLY A 163 1.55 -12.40 9.26
CA GLY A 163 1.57 -11.93 7.87
C GLY A 163 1.80 -13.02 6.82
N ALA A 164 2.71 -12.74 5.88
CA ALA A 164 3.09 -13.63 4.77
C ALA A 164 3.54 -15.01 5.27
N ASN A 165 4.44 -15.04 6.26
CA ASN A 165 5.04 -16.28 6.78
C ASN A 165 3.99 -17.22 7.37
N ARG A 166 3.00 -16.67 8.10
CA ARG A 166 1.87 -17.45 8.62
C ARG A 166 1.11 -18.13 7.50
N THR A 167 0.81 -17.39 6.45
CA THR A 167 0.00 -17.85 5.32
C THR A 167 0.76 -18.87 4.49
N ASP A 168 2.05 -18.64 4.25
CA ASP A 168 2.94 -19.55 3.54
C ASP A 168 3.12 -20.89 4.27
N ILE A 169 3.26 -20.87 5.59
CA ILE A 169 3.31 -22.11 6.37
C ILE A 169 1.95 -22.81 6.34
N ALA A 170 0.87 -22.06 6.49
CA ALA A 170 -0.47 -22.62 6.43
C ALA A 170 -0.77 -23.29 5.06
N LEU A 171 -0.20 -22.79 3.96
CA LEU A 171 -0.35 -23.40 2.62
C LEU A 171 0.16 -24.85 2.58
N HIS A 172 1.38 -25.13 3.03
CA HIS A 172 1.86 -26.52 3.02
C HIS A 172 1.19 -27.38 4.11
N TRP A 173 0.64 -26.76 5.18
CA TRP A 173 -0.28 -27.44 6.08
C TRP A 173 -1.56 -27.87 5.37
N ILE A 174 -2.16 -27.03 4.52
CA ILE A 174 -3.30 -27.39 3.68
C ILE A 174 -2.92 -28.56 2.77
N TYR A 175 -1.76 -28.49 2.10
CA TYR A 175 -1.30 -29.54 1.19
C TYR A 175 -1.15 -30.89 1.89
N ARG A 176 -0.38 -30.93 2.99
CA ARG A 176 -0.14 -32.17 3.75
C ARG A 176 -1.44 -32.71 4.36
N SER A 177 -2.36 -31.84 4.75
CA SER A 177 -3.66 -32.25 5.32
C SER A 177 -4.58 -32.86 4.26
N CYS A 178 -4.58 -32.34 3.03
CA CYS A 178 -5.32 -32.96 1.93
C CYS A 178 -4.74 -34.34 1.57
N LEU A 179 -3.41 -34.43 1.45
CA LEU A 179 -2.72 -35.68 1.12
C LEU A 179 -2.91 -36.78 2.17
N SER A 180 -2.95 -36.40 3.44
CA SER A 180 -3.17 -37.32 4.58
C SER A 180 -4.64 -37.44 5.00
N ARG A 181 -5.56 -36.74 4.34
CA ARG A 181 -7.00 -36.65 4.68
C ARG A 181 -7.24 -36.27 6.16
N ASN A 182 -6.39 -35.40 6.71
CA ASN A 182 -6.49 -34.95 8.10
C ASN A 182 -7.36 -33.68 8.20
N ALA A 183 -8.60 -33.85 8.63
CA ALA A 183 -9.56 -32.74 8.75
C ALA A 183 -9.20 -31.73 9.85
N GLU A 184 -8.58 -32.19 10.95
CA GLU A 184 -8.19 -31.33 12.08
C GLU A 184 -7.03 -30.41 11.70
N ASP A 185 -5.98 -30.97 11.09
CA ASP A 185 -4.84 -30.17 10.60
C ASP A 185 -5.29 -29.20 9.50
N LEU A 186 -6.23 -29.61 8.63
CA LEU A 186 -6.80 -28.74 7.61
C LEU A 186 -7.58 -27.57 8.22
N ALA A 187 -8.44 -27.85 9.21
CA ALA A 187 -9.19 -26.82 9.93
C ALA A 187 -8.25 -25.82 10.63
N PHE A 188 -7.21 -26.32 11.29
CA PHE A 188 -6.19 -25.49 11.94
C PHE A 188 -5.44 -24.61 10.93
N ALA A 189 -5.10 -25.15 9.75
CA ALA A 189 -4.44 -24.39 8.69
C ALA A 189 -5.35 -23.27 8.16
N MET A 190 -6.62 -23.59 7.87
CA MET A 190 -7.61 -22.63 7.38
C MET A 190 -7.86 -21.50 8.39
N ASP A 191 -7.98 -21.83 9.68
CA ASP A 191 -8.09 -20.82 10.73
C ASP A 191 -6.88 -19.89 10.74
N ASN A 192 -5.65 -20.40 10.64
CA ASN A 192 -4.47 -19.55 10.63
C ASN A 192 -4.35 -18.65 9.39
N VAL A 193 -4.93 -19.03 8.25
CA VAL A 193 -5.01 -18.18 7.06
C VAL A 193 -6.06 -17.07 7.25
N TYR A 194 -7.21 -17.40 7.82
CA TYR A 194 -8.35 -16.48 7.87
C TYR A 194 -8.41 -15.64 9.15
N ASN A 195 -7.79 -16.07 10.24
CA ASN A 195 -7.78 -15.36 11.52
C ASN A 195 -7.21 -13.92 11.41
N PRO A 196 -6.14 -13.65 10.63
CA PRO A 196 -5.67 -12.27 10.38
C PRO A 196 -6.72 -11.35 9.74
N VAL A 197 -7.78 -11.90 9.12
CA VAL A 197 -8.85 -11.16 8.46
C VAL A 197 -9.89 -10.72 9.48
N VAL A 198 -9.50 -9.78 10.33
CA VAL A 198 -10.34 -9.12 11.35
C VAL A 198 -9.86 -7.70 11.54
N TYR A 199 -10.76 -6.80 11.97
CA TYR A 199 -10.34 -5.49 12.44
C TYR A 199 -9.65 -5.59 13.80
N THR A 200 -8.57 -4.83 13.97
CA THR A 200 -7.74 -4.80 15.16
C THR A 200 -7.22 -3.39 15.42
N THR A 201 -6.59 -3.20 16.57
CA THR A 201 -5.87 -1.98 16.94
C THR A 201 -4.35 -2.15 16.94
N GLY A 202 -3.86 -3.39 16.76
CA GLY A 202 -2.44 -3.73 16.61
C GLY A 202 -2.05 -3.89 15.14
N GLU A 203 -1.15 -4.82 14.82
CA GLU A 203 -0.85 -5.18 13.43
C GLU A 203 -2.05 -5.81 12.72
N GLY A 204 -2.26 -5.50 11.44
CA GLY A 204 -3.37 -5.99 10.62
C GLY A 204 -4.34 -4.89 10.16
N PHE A 205 -5.55 -5.29 9.76
CA PHE A 205 -6.57 -4.39 9.25
C PHE A 205 -7.15 -3.52 10.38
N GLN A 206 -7.15 -2.21 10.18
CA GLN A 206 -7.58 -1.24 11.18
C GLN A 206 -9.05 -0.85 10.99
N PHE A 207 -9.70 -0.36 12.05
CA PHE A 207 -11.11 0.08 12.00
C PHE A 207 -11.39 1.27 11.07
N ASP A 208 -10.36 1.99 10.62
CA ASP A 208 -10.44 3.02 9.57
C ASP A 208 -10.19 2.45 8.15
N ASN A 209 -10.10 1.12 8.03
CA ASN A 209 -9.76 0.35 6.83
C ASN A 209 -8.30 0.50 6.35
N SER A 210 -7.41 1.14 7.12
CA SER A 210 -5.97 1.08 6.85
C SER A 210 -5.37 -0.29 7.24
N ASN A 211 -4.09 -0.52 6.95
CA ASN A 211 -3.39 -1.73 7.36
C ASN A 211 -2.05 -1.41 8.02
N PHE A 212 -1.74 -2.16 9.08
CA PHE A 212 -0.51 -2.04 9.84
C PHE A 212 0.34 -3.30 9.79
N GLN A 213 1.66 -3.10 9.76
CA GLN A 213 2.63 -4.18 9.98
C GLN A 213 3.90 -3.62 10.64
N HIS A 214 4.59 -4.43 11.43
CA HIS A 214 5.71 -4.03 12.27
C HIS A 214 5.29 -2.97 13.29
N GLY A 215 4.28 -3.30 14.10
CA GLY A 215 3.61 -2.38 15.01
C GLY A 215 2.60 -1.48 14.30
N THR A 216 2.47 -0.23 14.74
CA THR A 216 1.51 0.76 14.20
C THR A 216 2.08 1.57 13.03
N GLN A 217 2.77 0.90 12.11
CA GLN A 217 3.28 1.50 10.89
C GLN A 217 2.32 1.26 9.72
N LEU A 218 2.01 2.31 8.97
CA LEU A 218 1.21 2.23 7.75
C LEU A 218 1.88 1.31 6.71
N TYR A 219 1.15 0.26 6.30
CA TYR A 219 1.67 -0.78 5.43
C TYR A 219 0.55 -1.35 4.52
N ILE A 220 -0.09 -0.49 3.72
CA ILE A 220 -1.18 -0.88 2.80
C ILE A 220 -0.66 -1.76 1.66
N GLY A 221 0.46 -1.37 1.04
CA GLY A 221 1.17 -2.17 0.03
C GLY A 221 2.34 -2.94 0.61
N GLY A 222 2.95 -3.87 -0.13
CA GLY A 222 4.05 -4.69 0.38
C GLY A 222 3.55 -5.79 1.33
N TYR A 223 3.51 -5.60 2.65
CA TYR A 223 2.93 -6.64 3.53
C TYR A 223 1.43 -6.85 3.29
N GLY A 224 0.70 -5.80 2.90
CA GLY A 224 -0.67 -5.96 2.39
C GLY A 224 -0.73 -6.82 1.12
N ASP A 225 0.26 -6.73 0.22
CA ASP A 225 0.33 -7.59 -0.98
C ASP A 225 0.38 -9.07 -0.56
N GLU A 226 1.21 -9.41 0.43
CA GLU A 226 1.40 -10.79 0.86
C GLU A 226 0.17 -11.39 1.56
N ILE A 227 -0.51 -10.59 2.40
CA ILE A 227 -1.75 -11.03 3.05
C ILE A 227 -2.83 -11.27 1.99
N LEU A 228 -3.02 -10.33 1.05
CA LEU A 228 -4.03 -10.46 0.00
C LEU A 228 -3.75 -11.63 -0.94
N LYS A 229 -2.48 -11.81 -1.34
CA LYS A 229 -2.04 -12.95 -2.16
C LYS A 229 -2.42 -14.28 -1.53
N GLY A 230 -1.99 -14.51 -0.30
CA GLY A 230 -2.15 -15.81 0.36
C GLY A 230 -3.60 -16.09 0.74
N VAL A 231 -4.30 -15.09 1.28
CA VAL A 231 -5.69 -15.27 1.72
C VAL A 231 -6.63 -15.50 0.53
N THR A 232 -6.52 -14.72 -0.54
CA THR A 232 -7.35 -14.94 -1.74
C THR A 232 -7.05 -16.26 -2.44
N GLN A 233 -5.78 -16.72 -2.41
CA GLN A 233 -5.41 -18.03 -2.96
C GLN A 233 -6.10 -19.18 -2.21
N VAL A 234 -5.99 -19.18 -0.88
CA VAL A 234 -6.61 -20.24 -0.06
C VAL A 234 -8.14 -20.19 -0.15
N ALA A 235 -8.74 -19.00 -0.18
CA ALA A 235 -10.17 -18.85 -0.39
C ALA A 235 -10.65 -19.51 -1.70
N MET A 236 -9.87 -19.40 -2.78
CA MET A 236 -10.15 -20.07 -4.04
C MET A 236 -10.09 -21.59 -3.92
N TYR A 237 -9.07 -22.14 -3.25
CA TYR A 237 -8.97 -23.58 -3.00
C TYR A 237 -10.16 -24.10 -2.19
N ALA A 238 -10.59 -23.36 -1.17
CA ALA A 238 -11.64 -23.78 -0.27
C ALA A 238 -13.08 -23.57 -0.81
N ARG A 239 -13.26 -22.76 -1.86
CA ARG A 239 -14.59 -22.38 -2.39
C ARG A 239 -15.50 -23.59 -2.68
N GLY A 240 -16.71 -23.61 -2.13
CA GLY A 240 -17.66 -24.72 -2.35
C GLY A 240 -17.36 -25.97 -1.50
N THR A 241 -16.50 -25.85 -0.49
CA THR A 241 -16.35 -26.82 0.60
C THR A 241 -16.73 -26.16 1.92
N ARG A 242 -16.88 -26.94 3.00
CA ARG A 242 -17.12 -26.42 4.36
C ARG A 242 -15.99 -25.54 4.90
N PHE A 243 -14.82 -25.56 4.28
CA PHE A 243 -13.67 -24.72 4.62
C PHE A 243 -13.68 -23.38 3.89
N ALA A 244 -14.70 -23.09 3.08
CA ALA A 244 -14.83 -21.82 2.38
C ALA A 244 -14.71 -20.64 3.35
N MET A 245 -14.12 -19.54 2.87
CA MET A 245 -13.98 -18.33 3.67
C MET A 245 -15.37 -17.83 4.12
N PRO A 246 -15.55 -17.53 5.42
CA PRO A 246 -16.77 -16.92 5.92
C PRO A 246 -17.09 -15.59 5.23
N SER A 247 -18.38 -15.31 5.00
CA SER A 247 -18.84 -14.13 4.26
C SER A 247 -18.36 -12.82 4.88
N GLU A 248 -18.35 -12.71 6.21
CA GLU A 248 -17.91 -11.51 6.92
C GLU A 248 -16.42 -11.20 6.69
N LYS A 249 -15.60 -12.24 6.41
CA LYS A 249 -14.18 -12.07 6.06
C LYS A 249 -14.01 -11.70 4.59
N ILE A 250 -14.87 -12.22 3.71
CA ILE A 250 -14.94 -11.79 2.31
C ILE A 250 -15.31 -10.31 2.24
N ASP A 251 -16.31 -9.87 3.02
CA ASP A 251 -16.75 -8.47 3.08
C ASP A 251 -15.61 -7.54 3.53
N LEU A 252 -14.89 -7.92 4.60
CA LEU A 252 -13.75 -7.15 5.10
C LEU A 252 -12.63 -7.04 4.05
N ILE A 253 -12.23 -8.16 3.45
CA ILE A 253 -11.17 -8.15 2.42
C ILE A 253 -11.61 -7.39 1.18
N SER A 254 -12.83 -7.64 0.69
CA SER A 254 -13.37 -6.95 -0.46
C SER A 254 -13.35 -5.45 -0.25
N LYS A 255 -13.83 -4.98 0.90
CA LYS A 255 -13.80 -3.57 1.29
C LYS A 255 -12.38 -3.03 1.36
N PHE A 256 -11.45 -3.72 2.03
CA PHE A 256 -10.05 -3.30 2.08
C PHE A 256 -9.43 -3.20 0.67
N MET A 257 -9.66 -4.22 -0.17
CA MET A 257 -9.11 -4.28 -1.51
C MET A 257 -9.62 -3.13 -2.38
N ARG A 258 -10.94 -2.94 -2.46
CA ARG A 258 -11.57 -1.93 -3.32
C ARG A 258 -11.34 -0.51 -2.82
N GLU A 259 -11.50 -0.30 -1.52
CA GLU A 259 -11.58 1.04 -0.93
C GLU A 259 -10.24 1.59 -0.42
N THR A 260 -9.23 0.73 -0.24
CA THR A 260 -7.93 1.12 0.31
C THR A 260 -6.77 0.63 -0.56
N TYR A 261 -6.64 -0.67 -0.78
CA TYR A 261 -5.48 -1.23 -1.49
C TYR A 261 -5.41 -0.81 -2.96
N TYR A 262 -6.47 -1.02 -3.74
CA TYR A 262 -6.50 -0.61 -5.15
C TYR A 262 -6.75 0.89 -5.32
N ALA A 263 -7.27 1.56 -4.29
CA ALA A 263 -7.43 3.01 -4.28
C ALA A 263 -6.08 3.74 -4.18
N THR A 264 -5.05 3.13 -3.58
CA THR A 264 -3.66 3.63 -3.60
C THR A 264 -2.88 3.20 -4.85
N ILE A 265 -3.54 2.76 -5.91
CA ILE A 265 -2.92 2.42 -7.20
C ILE A 265 -3.53 3.29 -8.30
N ARG A 266 -2.68 4.05 -9.00
CA ARG A 266 -3.07 4.83 -10.17
C ARG A 266 -2.60 4.10 -11.43
N GLY A 267 -3.54 3.68 -12.27
CA GLY A 267 -3.26 2.74 -13.35
C GLY A 267 -2.77 1.41 -12.78
N LYS A 268 -1.46 1.17 -12.88
CA LYS A 268 -0.80 -0.01 -12.30
C LYS A 268 0.28 0.31 -11.28
N TYR A 269 0.49 1.58 -10.95
CA TYR A 269 1.57 2.00 -10.06
C TYR A 269 1.01 2.41 -8.71
N MET A 270 1.52 1.80 -7.64
CA MET A 270 1.14 2.12 -6.27
C MET A 270 1.84 3.38 -5.77
N LEU A 271 1.13 4.18 -4.97
CA LEU A 271 1.70 5.34 -4.26
C LEU A 271 2.85 4.87 -3.35
N PHE A 272 3.97 5.59 -3.38
CA PHE A 272 5.23 5.02 -2.91
C PHE A 272 5.35 4.94 -1.38
N ASP A 273 4.62 5.80 -0.69
CA ASP A 273 4.65 6.03 0.75
C ASP A 273 3.85 4.99 1.54
N VAL A 274 3.07 4.13 0.89
CA VAL A 274 2.26 3.10 1.57
C VAL A 274 2.86 1.68 1.54
N MET A 275 4.08 1.54 0.99
CA MET A 275 4.73 0.23 0.77
C MET A 275 5.82 -0.11 1.80
N GLY A 276 6.02 0.74 2.81
CA GLY A 276 7.12 0.64 3.78
C GLY A 276 8.48 0.55 3.10
N ARG A 277 9.41 -0.26 3.64
CA ARG A 277 10.77 -0.38 3.08
C ARG A 277 10.84 -0.94 1.66
N SER A 278 9.77 -1.60 1.20
CA SER A 278 9.73 -2.24 -0.12
C SER A 278 9.79 -1.23 -1.26
N MET A 279 9.53 0.07 -1.00
CA MET A 279 9.73 1.14 -1.99
C MET A 279 11.17 1.21 -2.52
N SER A 280 12.15 0.77 -1.71
CA SER A 280 13.58 0.79 -2.06
C SER A 280 14.01 -0.40 -2.94
N ARG A 281 13.06 -1.23 -3.41
CA ARG A 281 13.31 -2.39 -4.28
C ARG A 281 12.94 -2.06 -5.73
N PRO A 282 13.75 -2.43 -6.72
CA PRO A 282 13.47 -2.18 -8.13
C PRO A 282 12.12 -2.77 -8.59
N GLY A 283 11.30 -1.96 -9.27
CA GLY A 283 10.06 -2.40 -9.93
C GLY A 283 8.86 -2.68 -9.00
N VAL A 284 9.02 -2.52 -7.69
CA VAL A 284 7.95 -2.81 -6.72
C VAL A 284 6.70 -1.93 -6.82
N PRO A 285 6.78 -0.64 -7.23
CA PRO A 285 5.56 0.15 -7.41
C PRO A 285 4.66 -0.38 -8.54
N ASP A 286 5.18 -1.09 -9.55
CA ASP A 286 4.36 -1.77 -10.56
C ASP A 286 3.60 -2.95 -9.91
N LYS A 287 2.27 -2.83 -9.86
CA LYS A 287 1.34 -3.79 -9.27
C LYS A 287 0.54 -4.56 -10.32
N SER A 288 0.95 -4.59 -11.58
CA SER A 288 0.25 -5.36 -12.63
C SER A 288 0.00 -6.82 -12.23
N ALA A 289 0.95 -7.47 -11.54
CA ALA A 289 0.80 -8.84 -11.05
C ALA A 289 -0.35 -9.03 -10.03
N THR A 290 -0.76 -7.97 -9.32
CA THR A 290 -1.83 -8.03 -8.31
C THR A 290 -3.23 -8.04 -8.94
N ALA A 291 -3.33 -7.91 -10.27
CA ALA A 291 -4.55 -8.20 -11.03
C ALA A 291 -5.04 -9.63 -10.77
N LEU A 292 -4.13 -10.56 -10.46
CA LEU A 292 -4.49 -11.93 -10.06
C LEU A 292 -5.37 -11.94 -8.81
N PHE A 293 -5.15 -11.05 -7.84
CA PHE A 293 -5.95 -11.03 -6.61
C PHE A 293 -7.37 -10.53 -6.92
N ALA A 294 -7.51 -9.49 -7.75
CA ALA A 294 -8.80 -9.01 -8.22
C ALA A 294 -9.56 -10.07 -9.05
N LYS A 295 -8.86 -10.84 -9.90
CA LYS A 295 -9.47 -11.96 -10.65
C LYS A 295 -10.04 -13.04 -9.74
N ARG A 296 -9.39 -13.31 -8.61
CA ARG A 296 -9.92 -14.23 -7.59
C ARG A 296 -11.17 -13.63 -6.94
N MET A 297 -11.15 -12.33 -6.65
CA MET A 297 -12.30 -11.64 -6.06
C MET A 297 -13.52 -11.56 -6.97
N LEU A 298 -13.39 -11.57 -8.30
CA LEU A 298 -14.54 -11.75 -9.21
C LEU A 298 -15.39 -12.97 -8.87
N LEU A 299 -14.75 -14.04 -8.38
CA LEU A 299 -15.40 -15.30 -8.07
C LEU A 299 -15.74 -15.46 -6.58
N LEU A 300 -15.02 -14.75 -5.70
CA LEU A 300 -15.25 -14.78 -4.25
C LEU A 300 -16.29 -13.75 -3.80
N ASP A 301 -16.40 -12.63 -4.52
CA ASP A 301 -17.32 -11.52 -4.26
C ASP A 301 -18.02 -11.07 -5.56
N PRO A 302 -19.00 -11.86 -6.03
CA PRO A 302 -19.73 -11.52 -7.24
C PRO A 302 -20.56 -10.24 -7.12
N ALA A 303 -20.82 -9.73 -5.91
CA ALA A 303 -21.58 -8.50 -5.70
C ALA A 303 -20.81 -7.25 -6.18
N HIS A 304 -19.49 -7.32 -6.23
CA HIS A 304 -18.61 -6.23 -6.69
C HIS A 304 -17.80 -6.62 -7.94
N ALA A 305 -18.28 -7.58 -8.74
CA ALA A 305 -17.57 -8.09 -9.90
C ALA A 305 -17.17 -6.98 -10.90
N ASP A 306 -18.07 -6.04 -11.19
CA ASP A 306 -17.79 -4.93 -12.12
C ASP A 306 -16.65 -4.03 -11.62
N GLU A 307 -16.57 -3.78 -10.31
CA GLU A 307 -15.50 -2.97 -9.72
C GLU A 307 -14.16 -3.70 -9.80
N PHE A 308 -14.13 -5.00 -9.50
CA PHE A 308 -12.92 -5.81 -9.67
C PHE A 308 -12.51 -5.96 -11.14
N GLN A 309 -13.46 -6.03 -12.07
CA GLN A 309 -13.14 -6.05 -13.50
C GLN A 309 -12.47 -4.74 -13.93
N ALA A 310 -13.01 -3.59 -13.53
CA ALA A 310 -12.38 -2.31 -13.82
C ALA A 310 -10.98 -2.16 -13.19
N ILE A 311 -10.77 -2.73 -12.00
CA ILE A 311 -9.44 -2.81 -11.37
C ILE A 311 -8.48 -3.63 -12.24
N ILE A 312 -8.90 -4.82 -12.71
CA ILE A 312 -8.09 -5.68 -13.58
C ILE A 312 -7.70 -4.93 -14.84
N ASP A 313 -8.66 -4.28 -15.49
CA ASP A 313 -8.44 -3.58 -16.76
C ASP A 313 -7.39 -2.46 -16.62
N ARG A 314 -7.40 -1.73 -15.50
CA ARG A 314 -6.36 -0.71 -15.19
C ARG A 314 -4.99 -1.33 -14.93
N LEU A 315 -4.92 -2.41 -14.13
CA LEU A 315 -3.67 -3.06 -13.76
C LEU A 315 -2.98 -3.74 -14.95
N GLU A 316 -3.77 -4.29 -15.88
CA GLU A 316 -3.27 -4.90 -17.11
C GLU A 316 -2.99 -3.88 -18.23
N GLY A 317 -3.31 -2.61 -18.00
CA GLY A 317 -3.09 -1.53 -18.97
C GLY A 317 -4.02 -1.59 -20.19
N THR A 318 -5.13 -2.32 -20.11
CA THR A 318 -6.15 -2.36 -21.19
C THR A 318 -7.06 -1.14 -21.14
N GLN A 319 -7.11 -0.44 -20.00
CA GLN A 319 -7.82 0.81 -19.80
C GLN A 319 -6.90 1.90 -19.20
N PRO A 320 -7.19 3.19 -19.42
CA PRO A 320 -6.37 4.28 -18.89
C PRO A 320 -6.39 4.35 -17.37
N ALA A 321 -5.39 5.00 -16.78
CA ALA A 321 -5.18 5.05 -15.33
C ALA A 321 -6.36 5.56 -14.50
N GLY A 322 -7.21 6.40 -15.09
CA GLY A 322 -8.42 6.95 -14.46
C GLY A 322 -9.72 6.17 -14.70
N TYR A 323 -9.68 5.06 -15.44
CA TYR A 323 -10.88 4.34 -15.85
C TYR A 323 -11.70 3.86 -14.65
N ALA A 324 -12.99 4.19 -14.63
CA ALA A 324 -13.94 3.86 -13.57
C ALA A 324 -13.55 4.33 -12.16
N LEU A 325 -12.59 5.25 -12.03
CA LEU A 325 -12.32 5.91 -10.75
C LEU A 325 -13.32 7.03 -10.51
N THR A 326 -13.90 7.05 -9.31
CA THR A 326 -14.85 8.08 -8.86
C THR A 326 -14.20 8.97 -7.81
N GLY A 327 -14.74 10.17 -7.62
CA GLY A 327 -14.25 11.11 -6.62
C GLY A 327 -14.45 10.56 -5.20
N ARG A 328 -13.36 10.44 -4.44
CA ARG A 328 -13.37 9.99 -3.05
C ARG A 328 -12.30 10.67 -2.23
N HIS A 329 -12.58 10.88 -0.95
CA HIS A 329 -11.60 11.34 0.03
C HIS A 329 -11.70 10.50 1.30
N THR A 330 -10.61 9.85 1.70
CA THR A 330 -10.55 9.04 2.91
C THR A 330 -9.43 9.55 3.79
N HIS A 331 -9.76 9.96 5.01
CA HIS A 331 -8.78 10.17 6.07
C HIS A 331 -8.73 8.93 6.98
N TYR A 332 -7.59 8.26 6.99
CA TYR A 332 -7.30 7.09 7.79
C TYR A 332 -6.79 7.54 9.17
N PHE A 333 -7.73 7.84 10.07
CA PHE A 333 -7.46 8.43 11.37
C PHE A 333 -6.63 7.53 12.30
N ARG A 334 -6.60 6.22 12.10
CA ARG A 334 -5.66 5.32 12.79
C ARG A 334 -4.30 5.35 12.09
N GLY A 335 -4.30 5.36 10.77
CA GLY A 335 -3.11 5.25 9.93
C GLY A 335 -2.27 6.52 9.74
N ASP A 336 -2.72 7.68 10.22
CA ASP A 336 -2.11 8.99 9.95
C ASP A 336 -1.85 9.21 8.44
N TYR A 337 -2.83 8.81 7.62
CA TYR A 337 -2.74 8.82 6.17
C TYR A 337 -4.03 9.38 5.55
N THR A 338 -3.90 10.06 4.42
CA THR A 338 -5.04 10.62 3.70
C THR A 338 -4.92 10.32 2.23
N LEU A 339 -6.00 9.79 1.64
CA LEU A 339 -6.06 9.48 0.23
C LEU A 339 -7.19 10.28 -0.43
N HIS A 340 -6.88 10.98 -1.50
CA HIS A 340 -7.82 11.77 -2.28
C HIS A 340 -7.76 11.35 -3.74
N VAL A 341 -8.81 10.68 -4.19
CA VAL A 341 -8.93 10.14 -5.55
C VAL A 341 -9.90 10.98 -6.35
N ARG A 342 -9.51 11.28 -7.59
CA ARG A 342 -10.34 11.88 -8.63
C ARG A 342 -10.18 11.11 -9.95
N PRO A 343 -11.14 11.23 -10.87
CA PRO A 343 -11.02 10.60 -12.19
C PRO A 343 -9.70 10.97 -12.90
N THR A 344 -9.22 12.20 -12.73
CA THR A 344 -8.03 12.74 -13.43
C THR A 344 -6.73 12.64 -12.63
N TYR A 345 -6.78 12.45 -11.30
CA TYR A 345 -5.58 12.37 -10.46
C TYR A 345 -5.82 11.64 -9.14
N THR A 346 -4.73 11.27 -8.47
CA THR A 346 -4.73 10.88 -7.06
C THR A 346 -3.70 11.74 -6.33
N PHE A 347 -4.09 12.21 -5.14
CA PHE A 347 -3.23 12.94 -4.21
C PHE A 347 -3.33 12.26 -2.86
N ASP A 348 -2.20 12.04 -2.18
CA ASP A 348 -2.21 11.54 -0.81
C ASP A 348 -1.30 12.33 0.12
N VAL A 349 -1.43 12.07 1.41
CA VAL A 349 -0.58 12.62 2.44
C VAL A 349 -0.25 11.54 3.47
N ARG A 350 1.03 11.28 3.68
CA ARG A 350 1.52 10.49 4.82
C ARG A 350 2.06 11.38 5.92
N MET A 351 1.51 11.17 7.11
CA MET A 351 1.91 11.82 8.36
C MET A 351 2.44 10.78 9.34
N VAL A 352 2.78 11.23 10.54
CA VAL A 352 3.11 10.37 11.68
C VAL A 352 2.74 11.09 12.98
N SER A 353 2.41 10.35 14.02
CA SER A 353 2.10 10.91 15.33
C SER A 353 2.72 10.06 16.45
N THR A 354 2.44 10.41 17.70
CA THR A 354 2.77 9.57 18.86
C THR A 354 2.03 8.21 18.85
N ARG A 355 1.06 8.02 17.94
CA ARG A 355 0.26 6.80 17.78
C ARG A 355 0.81 5.86 16.71
N THR A 356 1.47 6.40 15.69
CA THR A 356 1.99 5.64 14.53
C THR A 356 3.50 5.70 14.43
N CYS A 357 4.07 4.87 13.57
CA CYS A 357 5.50 4.83 13.30
C CYS A 357 5.84 5.51 11.97
N ARG A 358 7.01 6.18 11.96
CA ARG A 358 7.69 6.65 10.74
C ARG A 358 7.94 5.47 9.80
N CYS A 359 8.14 5.75 8.52
CA CYS A 359 8.53 4.73 7.56
C CYS A 359 9.83 4.04 7.98
N GLU A 360 9.80 2.72 8.00
CA GLU A 360 10.95 1.92 8.39
C GLU A 360 12.05 1.91 7.34
N TYR A 361 13.29 1.86 7.82
CA TYR A 361 14.41 1.20 7.15
C TYR A 361 14.64 -0.11 7.89
N GLY A 362 15.19 -1.16 7.28
CA GLY A 362 15.45 -2.41 8.00
C GLY A 362 16.07 -3.47 7.10
N ASN A 363 16.86 -4.39 7.65
CA ASN A 363 17.62 -5.39 6.87
C ASN A 363 18.53 -4.77 5.77
N GLY A 364 19.01 -3.55 5.98
CA GLY A 364 19.78 -2.81 4.98
C GLY A 364 18.93 -2.22 3.84
N GLU A 365 17.60 -2.23 3.94
CA GLU A 365 16.66 -1.66 2.98
C GLU A 365 16.18 -0.26 3.43
N ASN A 366 15.81 0.57 2.45
CA ASN A 366 15.19 1.89 2.62
C ASN A 366 15.98 2.91 3.46
N LEU A 367 17.30 2.96 3.25
CA LEU A 367 18.29 3.63 4.11
C LEU A 367 18.19 5.16 4.20
N LYS A 368 17.39 5.81 3.34
CA LYS A 368 17.26 7.27 3.27
C LYS A 368 15.84 7.79 3.53
N THR A 369 14.97 6.94 4.06
CA THR A 369 13.53 7.22 4.22
C THR A 369 13.15 8.18 5.35
N TYR A 370 14.11 8.76 6.06
CA TYR A 370 13.87 9.39 7.35
C TYR A 370 12.76 10.44 7.33
N PHE A 371 12.75 11.35 6.35
CA PHE A 371 11.76 12.43 6.26
C PHE A 371 10.42 11.99 5.61
N LEU A 372 10.29 10.75 5.15
CA LEU A 372 9.14 10.29 4.34
C LEU A 372 7.80 10.45 5.06
N SER A 373 7.77 10.43 6.40
CA SER A 373 6.51 10.57 7.15
C SER A 373 6.21 11.99 7.64
N ASP A 374 7.01 12.98 7.24
CA ASP A 374 6.84 14.38 7.65
C ASP A 374 5.91 15.17 6.71
N GLY A 375 4.74 14.60 6.41
CA GLY A 375 3.78 15.20 5.49
C GLY A 375 4.17 15.02 4.02
N CYS A 376 4.63 13.82 3.66
CA CYS A 376 4.92 13.48 2.27
C CYS A 376 3.64 13.41 1.43
N THR A 377 3.72 13.81 0.16
CA THR A 377 2.58 13.81 -0.76
C THR A 377 2.90 13.16 -2.11
N ASN A 378 2.08 12.24 -2.59
CA ASN A 378 2.10 11.82 -3.98
C ASN A 378 1.19 12.73 -4.81
N VAL A 379 1.61 13.10 -6.02
CA VAL A 379 0.74 13.76 -7.02
C VAL A 379 0.83 12.97 -8.32
N VAL A 380 -0.17 12.13 -8.60
CA VAL A 380 -0.15 11.21 -9.75
C VAL A 380 -1.39 11.37 -10.64
N ARG A 381 -1.18 11.32 -11.96
CA ARG A 381 -2.23 11.27 -12.98
C ARG A 381 -2.07 10.05 -13.89
N ARG A 382 -0.86 9.84 -14.40
CA ARG A 382 -0.46 8.72 -15.27
C ARG A 382 -0.20 7.45 -14.44
N GLY A 383 0.35 7.63 -13.24
CA GLY A 383 0.69 6.59 -12.27
C GLY A 383 2.20 6.38 -12.14
N ASP A 384 2.95 6.55 -13.23
CA ASP A 384 4.39 6.29 -13.32
C ASP A 384 5.28 7.50 -12.97
N GLU A 385 4.72 8.59 -12.44
CA GLU A 385 5.46 9.83 -12.14
C GLU A 385 6.66 9.62 -11.20
N TYR A 386 6.65 8.56 -10.39
CA TYR A 386 7.72 8.22 -9.44
C TYR A 386 8.38 6.87 -9.75
N GLU A 387 8.05 6.21 -10.86
CA GLU A 387 8.52 4.84 -11.11
C GLU A 387 10.05 4.77 -11.30
N GLY A 388 10.70 4.02 -10.41
CA GLY A 388 12.14 3.84 -10.39
C GLY A 388 12.96 5.10 -10.09
N ILE A 389 12.37 6.16 -9.54
CA ILE A 389 13.08 7.42 -9.23
C ILE A 389 13.96 7.33 -7.98
N PHE A 390 13.60 6.48 -7.01
CA PHE A 390 14.14 6.50 -5.65
C PHE A 390 15.69 6.45 -5.53
N PRO A 391 16.43 5.71 -6.38
CA PRO A 391 17.90 5.72 -6.36
C PRO A 391 18.51 7.08 -6.66
N VAL A 392 17.86 7.89 -7.49
CA VAL A 392 18.37 9.20 -7.93
C VAL A 392 17.75 10.37 -7.18
N TRP A 393 16.83 10.12 -6.24
CA TRP A 393 16.15 11.18 -5.49
C TRP A 393 17.13 11.99 -4.64
N ASN A 394 16.89 13.29 -4.55
CA ASN A 394 17.35 14.06 -3.42
C ASN A 394 16.39 13.82 -2.25
N TRP A 395 16.84 13.05 -1.26
CA TRP A 395 16.03 12.62 -0.11
C TRP A 395 15.75 13.72 0.92
N THR A 396 16.35 14.92 0.78
CA THR A 396 15.92 16.13 1.53
C THR A 396 14.80 16.90 0.81
N ARG A 397 14.38 16.42 -0.37
CA ARG A 397 13.34 17.02 -1.21
C ARG A 397 12.23 16.02 -1.53
N ILE A 398 11.85 15.20 -0.55
CA ILE A 398 10.69 14.30 -0.71
C ILE A 398 9.44 15.18 -0.95
N PRO A 399 8.62 14.90 -1.98
CA PRO A 399 7.41 15.66 -2.24
C PRO A 399 6.56 15.89 -0.98
N GLY A 400 6.13 17.13 -0.74
CA GLY A 400 5.30 17.55 0.40
C GLY A 400 6.08 17.94 1.67
N VAL A 401 7.27 17.38 1.87
CA VAL A 401 8.04 17.49 3.13
C VAL A 401 8.63 18.89 3.32
N THR A 402 8.70 19.34 4.58
CA THR A 402 9.49 20.50 5.00
C THR A 402 10.75 20.03 5.72
N ALA A 403 11.93 20.17 5.09
CA ALA A 403 13.18 19.61 5.59
C ALA A 403 14.42 20.51 5.36
N PRO A 404 15.41 20.47 6.27
CA PRO A 404 16.71 21.07 6.06
C PRO A 404 17.45 20.37 4.92
N GLN A 405 18.16 21.14 4.10
CA GLN A 405 18.92 20.63 2.95
C GLN A 405 20.29 20.06 3.40
N VAL A 406 20.25 19.08 4.32
CA VAL A 406 21.42 18.38 4.87
C VAL A 406 22.12 17.51 3.82
N LYS A 407 23.43 17.32 4.00
CA LYS A 407 24.24 16.47 3.10
C LYS A 407 24.02 14.98 3.34
N GLU A 408 23.88 14.59 4.60
CA GLU A 408 23.67 13.22 5.01
C GLU A 408 22.26 13.08 5.59
N ILE A 409 21.52 12.09 5.10
CA ILE A 409 20.17 11.81 5.60
C ILE A 409 20.32 11.06 6.93
N PRO A 410 19.72 11.56 8.02
CA PRO A 410 19.77 10.84 9.29
C PRO A 410 19.03 9.50 9.17
N MET A 411 19.38 8.55 10.03
CA MET A 411 18.61 7.31 10.19
C MET A 411 17.69 7.44 11.39
N ALA A 412 16.49 6.88 11.31
CA ALA A 412 15.57 6.88 12.46
C ALA A 412 16.19 6.12 13.66
N ALA A 413 15.69 6.37 14.86
CA ALA A 413 16.26 5.80 16.08
C ALA A 413 16.27 4.26 16.12
N SER A 414 15.38 3.62 15.36
CA SER A 414 15.27 2.17 15.23
C SER A 414 14.95 1.75 13.80
N ASP A 415 15.51 0.59 13.43
CA ASP A 415 15.42 -0.16 12.17
C ASP A 415 14.05 -0.79 11.89
N TRP A 416 13.01 -0.45 12.66
CA TRP A 416 11.67 -0.99 12.44
C TRP A 416 10.60 -0.03 12.96
N GLN A 417 10.79 0.47 14.19
CA GLN A 417 9.74 1.21 14.90
C GLN A 417 10.30 2.48 15.52
N THR A 418 10.11 3.60 14.84
CA THR A 418 10.31 4.92 15.41
C THR A 418 8.99 5.68 15.39
N ARG A 419 8.41 5.96 16.56
CA ARG A 419 7.17 6.74 16.65
C ARG A 419 7.39 8.19 16.24
N GLY A 420 6.35 8.84 15.74
CA GLY A 420 6.34 10.29 15.56
C GLY A 420 6.25 11.03 16.88
N THR A 421 6.45 12.34 16.83
CA THR A 421 6.39 13.24 18.00
C THR A 421 5.11 14.07 18.04
N SER A 422 4.35 14.15 16.94
CA SER A 422 3.15 14.97 16.86
C SER A 422 2.01 14.41 17.71
N THR A 423 1.38 15.29 18.48
CA THR A 423 0.12 15.03 19.18
C THR A 423 -1.10 15.57 18.42
N PHE A 424 -0.91 16.23 17.27
CA PHE A 424 -1.97 16.77 16.42
C PHE A 424 -1.66 16.43 14.97
N ALA A 425 -2.14 15.26 14.55
CA ALA A 425 -2.05 14.75 13.19
C ALA A 425 -3.36 14.06 12.87
N GLY A 426 -4.02 14.45 11.78
CA GLY A 426 -5.33 13.89 11.46
C GLY A 426 -6.11 14.77 10.51
N GLY A 427 -7.39 14.47 10.29
CA GLY A 427 -8.22 15.19 9.34
C GLY A 427 -9.70 14.88 9.46
N VAL A 428 -10.50 15.74 8.84
CA VAL A 428 -11.95 15.57 8.70
C VAL A 428 -12.29 15.24 7.25
N SER A 429 -13.23 14.33 7.04
CA SER A 429 -13.68 13.87 5.73
C SER A 429 -15.19 13.66 5.71
N ASP A 430 -15.85 14.04 4.61
CA ASP A 430 -17.23 13.65 4.29
C ASP A 430 -17.30 12.50 3.26
N SER A 431 -16.18 11.81 3.05
CA SER A 431 -15.94 10.80 2.00
C SER A 431 -15.71 11.35 0.59
N LEU A 432 -15.87 12.65 0.33
CA LEU A 432 -15.63 13.28 -0.97
C LEU A 432 -14.61 14.42 -0.91
N TYR A 433 -14.69 15.24 0.12
CA TYR A 433 -13.82 16.36 0.45
C TYR A 433 -13.34 16.24 1.89
N GLY A 434 -12.31 17.02 2.23
CA GLY A 434 -11.83 17.08 3.59
C GLY A 434 -10.61 17.95 3.73
N VAL A 435 -10.12 18.04 4.96
CA VAL A 435 -8.87 18.70 5.30
C VAL A 435 -8.08 17.82 6.25
N SER A 436 -6.77 17.73 6.03
CA SER A 436 -5.83 17.05 6.92
C SER A 436 -4.75 18.00 7.40
N ALA A 437 -4.24 17.76 8.60
CA ALA A 437 -3.28 18.63 9.28
C ALA A 437 -2.25 17.82 10.05
N TYR A 438 -1.03 18.36 10.11
CA TYR A 438 0.12 17.80 10.80
C TYR A 438 0.92 18.93 11.46
N ALA A 439 0.83 19.01 12.79
CA ALA A 439 1.62 19.94 13.59
C ALA A 439 2.76 19.18 14.28
N TYR A 440 4.00 19.52 13.96
CA TYR A 440 5.16 18.77 14.45
C TYR A 440 6.37 19.64 14.68
N MET A 441 7.29 19.10 15.48
CA MET A 441 8.66 19.56 15.60
C MET A 441 9.55 18.32 15.65
N ASP A 442 10.39 18.14 14.63
CA ASP A 442 11.42 17.11 14.64
C ASP A 442 12.66 17.65 15.34
N THR A 443 13.00 17.07 16.48
CA THR A 443 14.20 17.42 17.27
C THR A 443 15.26 16.33 17.23
N PHE A 444 15.01 15.22 16.56
CA PHE A 444 15.92 14.08 16.55
C PHE A 444 17.18 14.39 15.71
N GLN A 445 18.33 13.94 16.20
CA GLN A 445 19.66 14.23 15.63
C GLN A 445 19.91 15.72 15.28
N GLY A 446 19.29 16.63 16.03
CA GLY A 446 19.48 18.07 15.83
C GLY A 446 18.80 18.64 14.58
N MET A 447 17.89 17.89 13.94
CA MET A 447 17.13 18.37 12.78
C MET A 447 16.32 19.63 13.11
N ASN A 448 15.82 19.75 14.35
CA ASN A 448 15.16 20.92 14.93
C ASN A 448 14.31 21.72 13.93
N VAL A 449 13.46 21.03 13.15
CA VAL A 449 12.66 21.59 12.06
C VAL A 449 11.21 21.19 12.24
N GLY A 450 10.29 22.12 12.02
CA GLY A 450 8.87 21.81 12.16
C GLY A 450 7.97 22.99 11.85
N GLY A 451 6.67 22.76 12.01
CA GLY A 451 5.62 23.74 11.74
C GLY A 451 4.25 23.07 11.69
N HIS A 452 3.27 23.85 11.22
CA HIS A 452 1.88 23.44 11.08
C HIS A 452 1.56 23.32 9.58
N LYS A 453 1.41 22.09 9.10
CA LYS A 453 1.14 21.78 7.70
C LYS A 453 -0.32 21.34 7.56
N ALA A 454 -1.04 21.85 6.57
CA ALA A 454 -2.39 21.42 6.26
C ALA A 454 -2.63 21.31 4.75
N TRP A 455 -3.50 20.37 4.38
CA TRP A 455 -3.89 20.06 3.02
C TRP A 455 -5.42 20.09 2.92
N PHE A 456 -5.93 20.95 2.06
CA PHE A 456 -7.36 21.22 1.87
C PHE A 456 -7.79 20.67 0.51
N PHE A 457 -8.69 19.69 0.51
CA PHE A 457 -8.97 18.87 -0.66
C PHE A 457 -10.33 19.23 -1.27
N PHE A 458 -10.33 19.66 -2.54
CA PHE A 458 -11.52 19.98 -3.32
C PHE A 458 -11.64 19.06 -4.55
N ASP A 459 -12.21 19.52 -5.66
CA ASP A 459 -12.37 18.69 -6.87
C ASP A 459 -11.18 18.74 -7.80
N ASP A 460 -10.79 19.95 -8.17
CA ASP A 460 -9.74 20.21 -9.17
C ASP A 460 -8.41 20.57 -8.52
N GLU A 461 -8.42 20.91 -7.23
CA GLU A 461 -7.27 21.45 -6.54
C GLU A 461 -7.11 20.95 -5.10
N VAL A 462 -5.84 20.92 -4.68
CA VAL A 462 -5.43 20.70 -3.30
C VAL A 462 -4.64 21.93 -2.84
N VAL A 463 -5.11 22.62 -1.81
CA VAL A 463 -4.40 23.76 -1.21
C VAL A 463 -3.48 23.23 -0.13
N CYS A 464 -2.21 23.56 -0.22
CA CYS A 464 -1.18 23.16 0.73
C CYS A 464 -0.69 24.39 1.48
N LEU A 465 -0.95 24.42 2.79
CA LEU A 465 -0.56 25.51 3.68
C LEU A 465 0.49 25.04 4.68
N GLY A 466 1.40 25.95 5.01
CA GLY A 466 2.38 25.81 6.08
C GLY A 466 2.49 27.10 6.87
N ALA A 467 2.54 27.01 8.19
CA ALA A 467 2.71 28.15 9.10
C ALA A 467 3.54 27.78 10.33
N GLY A 468 4.11 28.78 11.01
CA GLY A 468 4.95 28.56 12.19
C GLY A 468 6.25 27.79 11.88
N ILE A 469 6.70 27.82 10.62
CA ILE A 469 7.86 27.03 10.18
C ILE A 469 9.11 27.58 10.85
N SER A 470 9.77 26.72 11.61
CA SER A 470 10.92 27.10 12.42
C SER A 470 12.03 26.08 12.23
N SER A 471 13.27 26.55 12.16
CA SER A 471 14.44 25.66 12.26
C SER A 471 15.62 26.27 12.99
N ALA A 472 16.42 25.41 13.63
CA ALA A 472 17.72 25.77 14.21
C ALA A 472 18.92 25.30 13.36
N THR A 473 18.70 24.56 12.28
CA THR A 473 19.78 24.03 11.40
C THR A 473 20.53 25.13 10.66
N ALA A 474 21.81 24.90 10.35
CA ALA A 474 22.61 25.84 9.57
C ALA A 474 22.23 25.80 8.07
N GLU A 475 21.72 24.66 7.62
CA GLU A 475 21.26 24.43 6.26
C GLU A 475 19.95 25.18 5.99
N PRO A 476 19.71 25.63 4.75
CA PRO A 476 18.43 26.19 4.37
C PRO A 476 17.32 25.14 4.50
N VAL A 477 16.11 25.59 4.81
CA VAL A 477 14.93 24.72 4.94
C VAL A 477 14.04 24.91 3.74
N TYR A 478 13.74 23.82 3.05
CA TYR A 478 12.81 23.82 1.91
C TYR A 478 11.52 23.11 2.28
N THR A 479 10.40 23.58 1.72
CA THR A 479 9.22 22.74 1.54
C THR A 479 9.17 22.30 0.10
N THR A 480 9.28 21.01 -0.16
CA THR A 480 9.18 20.48 -1.52
C THR A 480 7.72 20.42 -1.94
N VAL A 481 7.42 21.05 -3.07
CA VAL A 481 6.11 20.96 -3.74
C VAL A 481 6.03 19.65 -4.51
N ASN A 482 7.05 19.33 -5.33
CA ASN A 482 7.16 18.03 -5.98
C ASN A 482 8.63 17.70 -6.36
N GLN A 483 8.91 16.40 -6.50
CA GLN A 483 10.14 15.84 -7.08
C GLN A 483 9.79 14.54 -7.81
N CYS A 484 9.58 14.62 -9.12
CA CYS A 484 9.09 13.50 -9.95
C CYS A 484 9.92 13.36 -11.24
N ILE A 485 9.66 12.29 -12.00
CA ILE A 485 10.29 12.09 -13.31
C ILE A 485 9.93 13.25 -14.23
N ALA A 486 10.93 13.86 -14.85
CA ALA A 486 10.71 14.93 -15.79
C ALA A 486 10.01 14.40 -17.06
N HIS A 487 8.82 14.91 -17.34
CA HIS A 487 8.18 14.71 -18.63
C HIS A 487 9.02 15.33 -19.78
N PRO A 488 9.12 14.68 -20.96
CA PRO A 488 9.90 15.18 -22.09
C PRO A 488 9.47 16.57 -22.63
N GLU A 489 8.24 16.99 -22.35
CA GLU A 489 7.74 18.34 -22.71
C GLU A 489 8.39 19.46 -21.88
N GLY A 490 9.16 19.13 -20.85
CA GLY A 490 9.79 20.07 -19.95
C GLY A 490 8.82 20.66 -18.93
N ALA A 491 9.22 21.77 -18.33
CA ALA A 491 8.43 22.48 -17.33
C ALA A 491 8.44 23.99 -17.63
N LEU A 492 7.36 24.67 -17.25
CA LEU A 492 7.14 26.09 -17.46
C LEU A 492 6.98 26.80 -16.12
N VAL A 493 7.42 28.05 -16.08
CA VAL A 493 7.15 28.98 -14.97
C VAL A 493 6.57 30.27 -15.55
N SER A 494 5.52 30.77 -14.91
CA SER A 494 4.97 32.10 -15.16
C SER A 494 5.35 33.02 -14.01
N ALA A 495 5.95 34.15 -14.32
CA ALA A 495 6.26 35.20 -13.35
C ALA A 495 5.96 36.57 -13.96
N GLY A 496 5.09 37.34 -13.29
CA GLY A 496 4.61 38.62 -13.83
C GLY A 496 3.82 38.45 -15.13
N GLY A 497 3.16 37.30 -15.33
CA GLY A 497 2.45 36.95 -16.57
C GLY A 497 3.33 36.58 -17.76
N ARG A 498 4.67 36.51 -17.59
CA ARG A 498 5.58 36.03 -18.63
C ARG A 498 5.92 34.56 -18.38
N GLN A 499 5.67 33.72 -19.38
CA GLN A 499 6.01 32.30 -19.34
C GLN A 499 7.42 32.04 -19.89
N THR A 500 8.20 31.23 -19.18
CA THR A 500 9.53 30.76 -19.60
C THR A 500 9.71 29.29 -19.26
N GLY A 501 10.58 28.59 -19.99
CA GLY A 501 11.00 27.23 -19.63
C GLY A 501 11.85 27.21 -18.35
N ILE A 502 11.72 26.14 -17.56
CA ILE A 502 12.58 25.87 -16.42
C ILE A 502 13.85 25.16 -16.92
N PRO A 503 15.05 25.68 -16.61
CA PRO A 503 16.30 25.13 -17.15
C PRO A 503 16.77 23.87 -16.41
N GLU A 504 17.82 23.25 -16.95
CA GLU A 504 18.47 22.06 -16.36
C GLU A 504 19.37 22.37 -15.15
N VAL A 505 19.34 23.61 -14.66
CA VAL A 505 20.07 24.06 -13.48
C VAL A 505 19.12 24.62 -12.45
N GLU A 506 19.45 24.44 -11.18
CA GLU A 506 18.66 24.98 -10.08
C GLU A 506 18.54 26.50 -10.23
N THR A 507 17.31 26.98 -10.32
CA THR A 507 17.00 28.39 -10.53
C THR A 507 16.04 28.88 -9.47
N LYS A 508 16.31 30.06 -8.92
CA LYS A 508 15.43 30.75 -7.99
C LYS A 508 14.50 31.68 -8.74
N TYR A 509 13.23 31.64 -8.37
CA TYR A 509 12.16 32.47 -8.90
C TYR A 509 11.54 33.24 -7.74
N GLU A 510 11.53 34.56 -7.85
CA GLU A 510 10.88 35.43 -6.88
C GLU A 510 9.43 35.66 -7.30
N ASN A 511 8.50 35.33 -6.41
CA ASN A 511 7.06 35.52 -6.58
C ASN A 511 6.54 34.98 -7.92
N PRO A 512 6.81 33.71 -8.30
CA PRO A 512 6.19 33.14 -9.48
C PRO A 512 4.66 33.11 -9.29
N ASP A 513 3.93 33.28 -10.39
CA ASP A 513 2.49 33.14 -10.40
C ASP A 513 2.11 31.66 -10.30
N TRP A 514 2.68 30.86 -11.21
CA TRP A 514 2.51 29.41 -11.24
C TRP A 514 3.70 28.72 -11.92
N VAL A 515 3.86 27.45 -11.61
CA VAL A 515 4.73 26.50 -12.32
C VAL A 515 3.85 25.41 -12.93
N TRP A 516 4.22 24.88 -14.09
CA TRP A 516 3.51 23.81 -14.78
C TRP A 516 4.47 22.72 -15.23
N HIS A 517 4.13 21.46 -14.98
CA HIS A 517 4.90 20.29 -15.39
C HIS A 517 3.98 19.06 -15.51
N ASP A 518 4.14 18.26 -16.57
CA ASP A 518 3.42 17.00 -16.78
C ASP A 518 1.88 17.12 -16.56
N GLY A 519 1.29 18.22 -17.05
CA GLY A 519 -0.12 18.58 -16.88
C GLY A 519 -0.60 18.75 -15.43
N VAL A 520 0.33 19.06 -14.52
CA VAL A 520 0.05 19.52 -13.17
C VAL A 520 0.50 20.96 -13.05
N GLY A 521 -0.43 21.81 -12.60
CA GLY A 521 -0.13 23.18 -12.23
C GLY A 521 0.16 23.32 -10.74
N TYR A 522 1.07 24.23 -10.40
CA TYR A 522 1.43 24.60 -9.03
C TYR A 522 1.31 26.12 -8.92
N PHE A 523 0.23 26.60 -8.32
CA PHE A 523 -0.09 28.03 -8.20
C PHE A 523 0.35 28.59 -6.85
N PHE A 524 0.97 29.78 -6.83
CA PHE A 524 1.53 30.41 -5.64
C PHE A 524 0.78 31.71 -5.31
N PRO A 525 -0.39 31.63 -4.65
CA PRO A 525 -1.29 32.79 -4.44
C PRO A 525 -0.68 33.91 -3.59
N LYS A 526 0.38 33.63 -2.82
CA LYS A 526 1.09 34.61 -1.99
C LYS A 526 2.51 34.89 -2.49
N GLY A 527 2.88 34.39 -3.68
CA GLY A 527 4.24 34.46 -4.20
C GLY A 527 5.21 33.68 -3.29
N GLY A 528 6.36 34.29 -3.01
CA GLY A 528 7.44 33.70 -2.20
C GLY A 528 8.66 33.32 -3.04
N GLN A 529 9.65 32.71 -2.37
CA GLN A 529 10.88 32.26 -3.02
C GLN A 529 10.72 30.79 -3.43
N VAL A 530 10.81 30.53 -4.73
CA VAL A 530 10.65 29.20 -5.31
C VAL A 530 11.94 28.77 -5.98
N VAL A 531 12.33 27.52 -5.75
CA VAL A 531 13.47 26.86 -6.38
C VAL A 531 12.92 25.81 -7.33
N ALA A 532 13.31 25.84 -8.61
CA ALA A 532 12.89 24.84 -9.58
C ALA A 532 14.01 24.43 -10.54
N ALA A 533 13.97 23.18 -11.01
CA ALA A 533 14.93 22.65 -11.98
C ALA A 533 14.37 21.42 -12.72
N VAL A 534 14.88 21.16 -13.94
CA VAL A 534 14.71 19.88 -14.66
C VAL A 534 16.09 19.23 -14.81
N GLN A 535 16.55 18.53 -13.77
CA GLN A 535 17.94 18.10 -13.64
C GLN A 535 18.13 16.63 -13.97
N LYS A 536 19.25 16.31 -14.62
CA LYS A 536 19.73 14.94 -14.68
C LYS A 536 20.32 14.56 -13.33
N GLN A 537 19.66 13.65 -12.62
CA GLN A 537 20.09 13.13 -11.32
C GLN A 537 20.61 11.71 -11.46
N THR A 538 21.58 11.34 -10.62
CA THR A 538 22.25 10.03 -10.64
C THR A 538 22.35 9.42 -9.24
N GLY A 539 22.39 8.09 -9.18
CA GLY A 539 22.52 7.33 -7.93
C GLY A 539 22.37 5.84 -8.18
N THR A 540 22.57 5.03 -7.14
CA THR A 540 22.51 3.55 -7.24
C THR A 540 21.41 2.98 -6.36
N TRP A 541 20.88 1.80 -6.73
CA TRP A 541 19.96 1.08 -5.85
C TRP A 541 20.64 0.67 -4.55
N TYR A 542 21.94 0.36 -4.59
CA TYR A 542 22.73 0.00 -3.42
C TYR A 542 22.76 1.12 -2.36
N ASP A 543 22.79 2.40 -2.78
CA ASP A 543 22.82 3.55 -1.86
C ASP A 543 21.56 3.68 -0.99
N ILE A 544 20.47 3.03 -1.37
CA ILE A 544 19.20 3.03 -0.63
C ILE A 544 18.80 1.64 -0.14
N ASN A 545 19.40 0.58 -0.68
CA ASN A 545 19.08 -0.80 -0.35
C ASN A 545 20.28 -1.74 -0.58
N HIS A 546 20.95 -2.15 0.51
CA HIS A 546 22.10 -3.05 0.48
C HIS A 546 21.75 -4.50 0.07
N SER A 547 20.47 -4.89 0.07
CA SER A 547 20.05 -6.21 -0.45
C SER A 547 20.12 -6.28 -1.97
N ILE A 548 20.19 -5.13 -2.65
CA ILE A 548 20.31 -5.02 -4.10
C ILE A 548 21.77 -4.83 -4.47
N ASN A 549 22.46 -5.90 -4.87
CA ASN A 549 23.86 -5.85 -5.33
C ASN A 549 24.00 -5.29 -6.77
N ARG A 550 23.25 -4.22 -7.08
CA ARG A 550 23.33 -3.44 -8.33
C ARG A 550 23.93 -2.08 -8.01
N LYS A 551 25.24 -1.96 -8.27
CA LYS A 551 26.04 -0.78 -7.90
C LYS A 551 26.28 0.16 -9.08
N GLU A 552 25.79 -0.20 -10.26
CA GLU A 552 25.86 0.65 -11.44
C GLU A 552 24.96 1.87 -11.24
N PRO A 553 25.48 3.09 -11.47
CA PRO A 553 24.67 4.29 -11.39
C PRO A 553 23.57 4.25 -12.46
N ILE A 554 22.38 4.70 -12.08
CA ILE A 554 21.31 5.01 -13.02
C ILE A 554 21.14 6.51 -13.08
N GLU A 555 20.65 7.01 -14.21
CA GLU A 555 20.41 8.42 -14.42
C GLU A 555 18.97 8.64 -14.87
N LYS A 556 18.32 9.68 -14.33
CA LYS A 556 16.99 10.11 -14.77
C LYS A 556 16.92 11.63 -14.79
N ASN A 557 16.14 12.17 -15.70
CA ASN A 557 15.76 13.58 -15.64
C ASN A 557 14.65 13.74 -14.61
N VAL A 558 14.83 14.64 -13.67
CA VAL A 558 13.97 14.85 -12.50
C VAL A 558 13.52 16.31 -12.48
N PHE A 559 12.22 16.52 -12.40
CA PHE A 559 11.63 17.83 -12.11
C PHE A 559 11.60 18.01 -10.60
N THR A 560 12.18 19.10 -10.10
CA THR A 560 12.16 19.48 -8.68
C THR A 560 11.55 20.86 -8.54
N LEU A 561 10.65 21.02 -7.57
CA LEU A 561 10.01 22.30 -7.21
C LEU A 561 9.92 22.43 -5.69
N CYS A 562 10.47 23.50 -5.14
CA CYS A 562 10.52 23.77 -3.70
C CYS A 562 10.17 25.22 -3.38
N VAL A 563 9.62 25.47 -2.19
CA VAL A 563 9.57 26.78 -1.54
C VAL A 563 10.78 26.89 -0.61
N ASP A 564 11.54 27.98 -0.75
CA ASP A 564 12.76 28.28 0.03
C ASP A 564 12.41 29.16 1.25
N HIS A 565 12.60 28.63 2.46
CA HIS A 565 12.39 29.37 3.73
C HIS A 565 13.66 30.06 4.25
N GLY A 566 14.78 29.94 3.54
CA GLY A 566 16.08 30.40 3.98
C GLY A 566 16.68 29.57 5.12
N THR A 567 17.72 30.11 5.73
CA THR A 567 18.42 29.51 6.88
C THR A 567 17.77 29.94 8.19
N GLN A 568 17.61 29.00 9.12
CA GLN A 568 17.02 29.22 10.45
C GLN A 568 15.73 30.07 10.42
N PRO A 569 14.71 29.69 9.60
CA PRO A 569 13.44 30.40 9.60
C PRO A 569 12.85 30.48 11.01
N ARG A 570 12.16 31.58 11.29
CA ARG A 570 11.36 31.80 12.50
C ARG A 570 9.99 32.27 12.05
N ASP A 571 8.96 31.49 12.37
CA ASP A 571 7.58 31.76 11.94
C ASP A 571 7.43 31.88 10.41
N GLY A 572 8.16 31.04 9.67
CA GLY A 572 8.04 30.93 8.22
C GLY A 572 6.68 30.36 7.81
N SER A 573 6.29 30.59 6.56
CA SER A 573 5.04 30.06 6.01
C SER A 573 5.17 29.77 4.51
N TYR A 574 4.30 28.90 4.00
CA TYR A 574 4.10 28.71 2.57
C TYR A 574 2.61 28.59 2.25
N ALA A 575 2.27 28.91 1.00
CA ALA A 575 0.96 28.63 0.42
C ALA A 575 1.14 28.30 -1.06
N TYR A 576 0.79 27.07 -1.45
CA TYR A 576 0.72 26.68 -2.85
C TYR A 576 -0.55 25.84 -3.10
N ILE A 577 -1.04 25.86 -4.33
CA ILE A 577 -2.21 25.11 -4.76
C ILE A 577 -1.79 24.18 -5.90
N VAL A 578 -2.03 22.89 -5.74
CA VAL A 578 -1.77 21.88 -6.75
C VAL A 578 -3.03 21.70 -7.59
N LEU A 579 -2.92 21.83 -8.91
CA LEU A 579 -4.01 21.72 -9.88
C LEU A 579 -3.67 20.64 -10.93
N PRO A 580 -3.91 19.36 -10.63
CA PRO A 580 -3.70 18.28 -11.59
C PRO A 580 -4.72 18.37 -12.74
N GLY A 581 -4.32 17.95 -13.95
CA GLY A 581 -5.28 17.91 -15.07
C GLY A 581 -5.37 19.21 -15.86
N LYS A 582 -4.58 20.24 -15.52
CA LYS A 582 -4.64 21.55 -16.18
C LYS A 582 -3.51 21.72 -17.19
N THR A 583 -3.80 22.42 -18.27
CA THR A 583 -2.84 22.97 -19.23
C THR A 583 -2.27 24.31 -18.72
N ALA A 584 -1.15 24.76 -19.31
CA ALA A 584 -0.59 26.08 -19.01
C ALA A 584 -1.59 27.24 -19.27
N GLN A 585 -2.44 27.12 -20.30
CA GLN A 585 -3.49 28.12 -20.58
C GLN A 585 -4.58 28.13 -19.50
N GLU A 586 -4.99 26.95 -19.03
CA GLU A 586 -5.96 26.84 -17.93
C GLU A 586 -5.38 27.36 -16.60
N MET A 587 -4.07 27.25 -16.40
CA MET A 587 -3.39 27.86 -15.26
C MET A 587 -3.47 29.38 -15.28
N GLU A 588 -3.28 30.00 -16.45
CA GLU A 588 -3.44 31.47 -16.57
C GLU A 588 -4.89 31.90 -16.35
N ASN A 589 -5.85 31.11 -16.85
CA ASN A 589 -7.27 31.36 -16.59
C ASN A 589 -7.59 31.23 -15.09
N TYR A 590 -7.08 30.20 -14.41
CA TYR A 590 -7.26 30.00 -12.98
C TYR A 590 -6.68 31.16 -12.17
N ARG A 591 -5.45 31.60 -12.50
CA ARG A 591 -4.81 32.77 -11.87
C ARG A 591 -5.69 34.02 -11.94
N SER A 592 -6.34 34.27 -13.07
CA SER A 592 -7.18 35.46 -13.26
C SER A 592 -8.48 35.44 -12.45
N ARG A 593 -8.99 34.25 -12.11
CA ARG A 593 -10.30 34.05 -11.46
C ARG A 593 -10.27 32.83 -10.52
N PRO A 594 -9.45 32.84 -9.45
CA PRO A 594 -9.42 31.75 -8.50
C PRO A 594 -10.75 31.73 -7.74
N HIS A 595 -11.31 30.53 -7.55
CA HIS A 595 -12.52 30.33 -6.76
C HIS A 595 -12.21 29.78 -5.35
N VAL A 596 -10.93 29.56 -5.07
CA VAL A 596 -10.39 29.21 -3.76
C VAL A 596 -9.78 30.45 -3.11
N GLU A 597 -10.15 30.68 -1.86
CA GLU A 597 -9.63 31.75 -1.02
C GLU A 597 -8.91 31.18 0.20
N ILE A 598 -7.66 31.61 0.42
CA ILE A 598 -6.92 31.36 1.66
C ILE A 598 -7.30 32.45 2.64
N LEU A 599 -8.04 32.07 3.69
CA LEU A 599 -8.67 32.98 4.64
C LEU A 599 -7.80 33.21 5.88
N SER A 600 -7.07 32.17 6.29
CA SER A 600 -6.05 32.24 7.36
C SER A 600 -4.94 31.24 7.08
N ASN A 601 -3.71 31.63 7.41
CA ASN A 601 -2.56 30.72 7.42
C ASN A 601 -1.59 31.11 8.56
N THR A 602 -1.95 30.76 9.79
CA THR A 602 -1.14 31.02 10.99
C THR A 602 -0.88 29.71 11.73
N ALA A 603 0.03 29.74 12.72
CA ALA A 603 0.28 28.60 13.60
C ALA A 603 -0.94 28.22 14.47
N ASP A 604 -1.94 29.10 14.57
CA ASP A 604 -3.13 28.86 15.37
C ASP A 604 -4.30 28.35 14.54
N VAL A 605 -4.49 28.94 13.36
CA VAL A 605 -5.64 28.66 12.48
C VAL A 605 -5.22 28.69 11.02
N GLN A 606 -5.53 27.62 10.29
CA GLN A 606 -5.46 27.55 8.84
C GLN A 606 -6.86 27.35 8.27
N ALA A 607 -7.29 28.21 7.35
CA ALA A 607 -8.65 28.23 6.85
C ALA A 607 -8.69 28.54 5.35
N VAL A 608 -9.47 27.75 4.61
CA VAL A 608 -9.66 27.87 3.15
C VAL A 608 -11.13 27.75 2.82
N CYS A 609 -11.61 28.54 1.85
CA CYS A 609 -12.94 28.40 1.28
C CYS A 609 -12.84 28.18 -0.23
N ASN A 610 -13.59 27.21 -0.75
CA ASN A 610 -13.92 27.13 -2.16
C ASN A 610 -15.32 27.75 -2.35
N ARG A 611 -15.36 28.95 -2.94
CA ARG A 611 -16.59 29.73 -3.16
C ARG A 611 -17.54 29.08 -4.14
N LYS A 612 -17.02 28.35 -5.14
CA LYS A 612 -17.82 27.67 -6.15
C LYS A 612 -18.57 26.48 -5.55
N LEU A 613 -17.92 25.74 -4.66
CA LEU A 613 -18.49 24.58 -3.98
C LEU A 613 -19.29 24.97 -2.71
N ASP A 614 -19.14 26.21 -2.24
CA ASP A 614 -19.62 26.66 -0.92
C ASP A 614 -19.16 25.73 0.21
N VAL A 615 -17.86 25.41 0.18
CA VAL A 615 -17.18 24.54 1.14
C VAL A 615 -16.10 25.33 1.86
N TRP A 616 -16.16 25.34 3.18
CA TRP A 616 -15.20 25.96 4.08
C TRP A 616 -14.51 24.86 4.86
N GLN A 617 -13.20 24.91 4.92
CA GLN A 617 -12.39 23.94 5.66
C GLN A 617 -11.45 24.71 6.59
N ILE A 618 -11.44 24.34 7.87
CA ILE A 618 -10.76 25.09 8.93
C ILE A 618 -10.06 24.12 9.88
N VAL A 619 -8.82 24.43 10.24
CA VAL A 619 -8.05 23.72 11.25
C VAL A 619 -7.73 24.69 12.37
N PHE A 620 -8.15 24.35 13.58
CA PHE A 620 -7.76 25.01 14.83
C PHE A 620 -6.70 24.16 15.52
N TYR A 621 -5.50 24.70 15.71
CA TYR A 621 -4.42 24.03 16.44
C TYR A 621 -4.44 24.32 17.94
N ARG A 622 -5.20 25.33 18.34
CA ARG A 622 -5.48 25.74 19.71
C ARG A 622 -6.90 26.30 19.82
N PRO A 623 -7.48 26.43 21.03
CA PRO A 623 -8.74 27.13 21.21
C PRO A 623 -8.67 28.54 20.60
N GLY A 624 -9.71 28.96 19.89
CA GLY A 624 -9.69 30.24 19.20
C GLY A 624 -10.92 30.52 18.36
N THR A 625 -10.91 31.67 17.70
CA THR A 625 -12.00 32.14 16.85
C THR A 625 -11.50 32.40 15.44
N PHE A 626 -12.14 31.79 14.45
CA PHE A 626 -12.07 32.18 13.06
C PHE A 626 -13.25 33.12 12.76
N ARG A 627 -12.99 34.27 12.13
CA ARG A 627 -14.02 35.20 11.69
C ARG A 627 -13.66 35.78 10.34
N ASN A 628 -14.56 35.59 9.37
CA ASN A 628 -14.64 36.36 8.14
C ASN A 628 -16.08 36.88 8.03
N GLY A 629 -16.37 37.96 7.29
CA GLY A 629 -17.69 38.60 7.24
C GLY A 629 -18.87 37.65 6.97
N ASP A 630 -18.60 36.49 6.36
CA ASP A 630 -19.58 35.44 6.07
C ASP A 630 -19.71 34.35 7.13
N LEU A 631 -18.70 34.15 7.99
CA LEU A 631 -18.64 33.01 8.90
C LEU A 631 -17.85 33.34 10.16
N THR A 632 -18.44 33.12 11.33
CA THR A 632 -17.70 33.06 12.60
C THR A 632 -17.78 31.65 13.16
N VAL A 633 -16.62 31.07 13.50
CA VAL A 633 -16.51 29.80 14.23
C VAL A 633 -15.58 30.01 15.41
N GLU A 634 -16.06 29.76 16.61
CA GLU A 634 -15.26 29.66 17.82
C GLU A 634 -15.15 28.21 18.23
N ALA A 635 -13.94 27.74 18.49
CA ALA A 635 -13.67 26.39 18.97
C ALA A 635 -12.97 26.47 20.33
N ASP A 636 -13.50 25.75 21.32
CA ASP A 636 -12.91 25.71 22.66
C ASP A 636 -11.69 24.77 22.77
N LYS A 637 -11.44 23.98 21.72
CA LYS A 637 -10.36 22.99 21.62
C LYS A 637 -9.82 22.87 20.18
N PRO A 638 -8.60 22.35 20.01
CA PRO A 638 -8.07 22.01 18.69
C PRO A 638 -8.98 21.04 17.93
N CYS A 639 -9.23 21.29 16.64
CA CYS A 639 -10.08 20.44 15.80
C CYS A 639 -9.84 20.70 14.30
N ALA A 640 -10.29 19.76 13.47
CA ALA A 640 -10.43 19.94 12.03
C ALA A 640 -11.93 19.98 11.67
N LEU A 641 -12.32 20.94 10.84
CA LEU A 641 -13.71 21.26 10.53
C LEU A 641 -13.90 21.42 9.03
N MET A 642 -15.07 21.02 8.54
CA MET A 642 -15.55 21.34 7.21
C MET A 642 -17.02 21.75 7.27
N LEU A 643 -17.37 22.90 6.71
CA LEU A 643 -18.74 23.36 6.57
C LEU A 643 -19.10 23.43 5.08
N LYS A 644 -20.27 22.89 4.73
CA LYS A 644 -20.81 22.92 3.36
C LYS A 644 -22.12 23.71 3.36
N GLN A 645 -22.45 24.35 2.24
CA GLN A 645 -23.72 25.07 2.05
C GLN A 645 -23.93 26.24 3.03
N VAL A 646 -22.84 26.93 3.38
CA VAL A 646 -22.83 28.07 4.32
C VAL A 646 -23.70 29.22 3.81
N SER A 647 -23.63 29.54 2.52
CA SER A 647 -24.38 30.63 1.89
C SER A 647 -25.90 30.40 1.88
N GLY A 648 -26.34 29.14 1.89
CA GLY A 648 -27.75 28.76 1.91
C GLY A 648 -28.42 28.84 3.29
N GLY A 649 -27.66 29.08 4.36
CA GLY A 649 -28.17 29.18 5.73
C GLY A 649 -28.64 27.84 6.34
N HIS A 650 -28.31 26.71 5.71
CA HIS A 650 -28.56 25.34 6.16
C HIS A 650 -27.26 24.54 5.99
N ALA A 651 -26.28 24.85 6.84
CA ALA A 651 -24.93 24.33 6.64
C ALA A 651 -24.81 22.89 7.17
N GLN A 652 -24.04 22.06 6.49
CA GLN A 652 -23.61 20.77 7.02
C GLN A 652 -22.20 20.91 7.60
N LEU A 653 -22.07 20.69 8.91
CA LEU A 653 -20.80 20.65 9.61
C LEU A 653 -20.28 19.21 9.66
N HIS A 654 -19.02 19.02 9.29
CA HIS A 654 -18.21 17.85 9.62
C HIS A 654 -17.09 18.27 10.56
N ILE A 655 -16.82 17.48 11.59
CA ILE A 655 -15.78 17.74 12.60
C ILE A 655 -15.04 16.44 12.95
N ALA A 656 -13.73 16.56 13.16
CA ALA A 656 -12.88 15.52 13.73
C ALA A 656 -11.94 16.10 14.80
N ASP A 657 -11.42 15.23 15.67
CA ASP A 657 -10.35 15.52 16.64
C ASP A 657 -9.03 14.86 16.19
N PRO A 658 -8.14 15.59 15.46
CA PRO A 658 -6.82 15.08 15.07
C PRO A 658 -5.92 14.68 16.25
N GLY A 659 -6.19 15.21 17.44
CA GLY A 659 -5.44 14.86 18.65
C GLY A 659 -5.87 13.53 19.25
N GLN A 660 -7.07 13.04 18.91
CA GLN A 660 -7.69 11.87 19.54
C GLN A 660 -7.72 11.98 21.06
N THR A 661 -8.04 13.18 21.56
CA THR A 661 -8.01 13.54 22.99
C THR A 661 -9.12 12.87 23.79
N GLY A 662 -10.18 12.42 23.12
CA GLY A 662 -11.40 11.87 23.74
C GLY A 662 -12.23 12.92 24.49
N GLN A 663 -11.88 14.20 24.40
CA GLN A 663 -12.59 15.29 25.07
C GLN A 663 -13.70 15.86 24.18
N PRO A 664 -14.87 16.24 24.75
CA PRO A 664 -15.87 16.98 24.01
C PRO A 664 -15.32 18.31 23.48
N ILE A 665 -15.65 18.67 22.25
CA ILE A 665 -15.28 19.93 21.60
C ILE A 665 -16.54 20.75 21.40
N GLN A 666 -16.57 21.96 21.96
CA GLN A 666 -17.66 22.90 21.80
C GLN A 666 -17.32 23.91 20.71
N LEU A 667 -18.24 24.06 19.76
CA LEU A 667 -18.17 25.05 18.71
C LEU A 667 -19.31 26.06 18.88
N GLN A 668 -19.00 27.34 18.70
CA GLN A 668 -20.02 28.37 18.48
C GLN A 668 -19.92 28.86 17.03
N ILE A 669 -20.99 28.70 16.27
CA ILE A 669 -21.01 28.95 14.82
C ILE A 669 -22.04 30.02 14.50
N THR A 670 -21.67 31.04 13.76
CA THR A 670 -22.57 32.08 13.24
C THR A 670 -22.48 32.08 11.73
N LEU A 671 -23.58 31.70 11.07
CA LEU A 671 -23.75 31.69 9.61
C LEU A 671 -24.27 33.07 9.12
N PRO A 672 -24.16 33.40 7.81
CA PRO A 672 -24.65 34.67 7.29
C PRO A 672 -26.12 34.91 7.62
N GLY A 673 -26.42 36.00 8.31
CA GLY A 673 -27.80 36.38 8.65
C GLY A 673 -28.53 35.44 9.60
N LYS A 674 -27.80 34.56 10.32
CA LYS A 674 -28.36 33.63 11.32
C LYS A 674 -27.86 33.96 12.72
N GLU A 675 -28.63 33.56 13.73
CA GLU A 675 -28.18 33.59 15.13
C GLU A 675 -27.07 32.57 15.37
N GLN A 676 -26.28 32.81 16.42
CA GLN A 676 -25.22 31.92 16.83
C GLN A 676 -25.79 30.58 17.32
N GLN A 677 -25.22 29.48 16.83
CA GLN A 677 -25.55 28.12 17.23
C GLN A 677 -24.40 27.48 18.01
N THR A 678 -24.72 26.63 19.00
CA THR A 678 -23.72 25.84 19.73
C THR A 678 -23.80 24.38 19.30
N VAL A 679 -22.67 23.82 18.88
CA VAL A 679 -22.50 22.39 18.61
C VAL A 679 -21.53 21.81 19.63
N VAL A 680 -21.88 20.67 20.22
CA VAL A 680 -20.96 19.93 21.09
C VAL A 680 -20.62 18.61 20.41
N HIS A 681 -19.44 18.57 19.77
CA HIS A 681 -18.89 17.33 19.26
C HIS A 681 -18.41 16.47 20.43
N ARG A 682 -18.90 15.24 20.51
CA ARG A 682 -18.40 14.25 21.47
C ARG A 682 -17.74 13.14 20.66
N PRO A 683 -16.41 12.94 20.77
CA PRO A 683 -15.77 11.77 20.19
C PRO A 683 -16.51 10.50 20.64
N GLY A 684 -16.62 9.51 19.74
CA GLY A 684 -17.30 8.25 20.05
C GLY A 684 -16.75 7.60 21.33
N SER A 685 -17.62 6.96 22.10
CA SER A 685 -17.23 6.28 23.35
C SER A 685 -16.29 5.10 23.11
N ASP A 686 -16.28 4.56 21.90
CA ASP A 686 -15.37 3.51 21.49
C ASP A 686 -14.05 4.12 20.97
N PRO A 687 -12.92 3.94 21.69
CA PRO A 687 -11.65 4.55 21.34
C PRO A 687 -11.09 4.04 20.01
N VAL A 688 -11.60 2.94 19.44
CA VAL A 688 -11.13 2.48 18.13
C VAL A 688 -11.47 3.45 17.00
N TYR A 689 -12.49 4.29 17.19
CA TYR A 689 -12.94 5.34 16.26
C TYR A 689 -12.50 6.76 16.66
N ALA A 690 -11.57 6.89 17.62
CA ALA A 690 -11.04 8.20 17.99
C ALA A 690 -10.38 8.87 16.77
N GLY A 691 -10.78 10.11 16.47
CA GLY A 691 -10.34 10.84 15.26
C GLY A 691 -11.24 10.66 14.04
N ALA A 692 -12.26 9.80 14.09
CA ALA A 692 -13.24 9.68 13.01
C ALA A 692 -14.10 10.96 12.87
N SER A 693 -14.51 11.26 11.64
CA SER A 693 -15.35 12.42 11.32
C SER A 693 -16.80 12.21 11.76
N HIS A 694 -17.43 13.28 12.24
CA HIS A 694 -18.85 13.30 12.63
C HIS A 694 -19.56 14.47 11.95
N ALA A 695 -20.80 14.25 11.50
CA ALA A 695 -21.60 15.23 10.79
C ALA A 695 -22.76 15.79 11.65
N TYR A 696 -23.06 17.07 11.48
CA TYR A 696 -24.15 17.80 12.13
C TYR A 696 -24.84 18.70 11.09
N ASN A 697 -26.15 18.90 11.22
CA ASN A 697 -26.89 19.88 10.42
C ASN A 697 -27.11 21.14 11.26
N LEU A 698 -26.88 22.31 10.65
CA LEU A 698 -26.99 23.63 11.25
C LEU A 698 -28.22 24.40 10.72
#